data_AF-U9V454-F1
#
_entry.id   AF-U9V454-F1
#
_cell.length_a   1.000
_cell.length_b   1.000
_cell.length_c   1.000
_cell.angle_alpha   90.00
_cell.angle_beta   90.00
_cell.angle_gamma   90.00
#
_symmetry.space_group_name_H-M   'P 1'
#
loop_
_entity.id
_entity.type
_entity.pdbx_description
1 polymer ?
#
loop_
_entity_poly.entity_id
_entity_poly.type
_entity_poly.pdbx_seq_one_letter_code
_entity_poly.pdbx_strand_id
1 'polypeptide(L)'
;MSFQNGNKINERCEKCDEQATKEWCKSCRINFFKENFTNWTSENKRIDDFIQEVQLNINCNDIVFEWIPYNQFDNIKEIKKDNVIILKLSTWNNGPLSYNRDERKWIREPNKKITLKCICNSQNNINGFLNEVKSYSTNIYEVESKIYGISQNPDTKDYLMIFENEYCWNCGEKYTDANNEWCKSCRRNYLKNNFTNWTSGNEKIDTFIQKMQLKINYSPDIVIEWIPCDQFYNIKEISNKNFTIVYSAIWKDGPLRYDYDKKEWIRESEKNVVLKCLYNSQNIIDEFLNEVKTYSTNVYGDDDNILNIYGISHNPETKDYIMVLQDGYCKECGEQYIDKWCKSCQINYFKRDFINWTSGNENIDNFIQNIQLKISNQSDIICEWIPYDQFNNIREICRSDLITIHKAIWKDGPLHYNKNEKKWIRESDKNIALKCLYNSQNNVNKLLSEVKAYFDNNDVVDNNDVEMLTNIDNISDSVNVDDADVDINIDDDDDIYADDDDNINADDDDIDDIGVDDDIDVDDDINIDDDIDVDDDIDIDDNDNNTNSIKIYGISQNPNTKDYIIVLQDVYCKECGEEYADVDDKWCKSCVIRDLRNNFANWTSGNKHIDDLIQEMQLKVDDSYDLLFEWIPYDQFNDIKEIGKGGFATIYSAIWSD
;
A
#
# COMPACT_ATOMS: atom_id res chain seq x y z
N MET A 1 -25.86 26.65 -8.08
CA MET A 1 -26.39 26.84 -6.71
C MET A 1 -25.35 27.61 -5.90
N SER A 2 -25.67 28.12 -4.70
CA SER A 2 -24.69 28.83 -3.87
C SER A 2 -23.69 27.86 -3.25
N PHE A 3 -22.43 27.89 -3.68
CA PHE A 3 -21.34 27.18 -3.01
C PHE A 3 -21.07 27.79 -1.63
N GLN A 4 -20.91 26.94 -0.61
CA GLN A 4 -20.50 27.38 0.72
C GLN A 4 -18.97 27.36 0.82
N ASN A 5 -18.34 28.52 0.64
CA ASN A 5 -16.93 28.68 0.96
C ASN A 5 -16.69 28.40 2.45
N GLY A 6 -15.85 27.42 2.76
CA GLY A 6 -15.48 27.06 4.12
C GLY A 6 -14.73 28.20 4.82
N ASN A 7 -15.29 28.72 5.92
CA ASN A 7 -14.68 29.81 6.68
C ASN A 7 -13.36 29.38 7.34
N LYS A 8 -12.22 29.62 6.67
CA LYS A 8 -10.91 29.71 7.33
C LYS A 8 -10.90 30.97 8.20
N ILE A 9 -11.32 30.82 9.46
CA ILE A 9 -11.32 31.89 10.45
C ILE A 9 -9.87 32.31 10.73
N ASN A 10 -9.49 33.48 10.23
CA ASN A 10 -8.25 34.15 10.63
C ASN A 10 -8.41 34.67 12.07
N GLU A 11 -7.93 33.90 13.04
CA GLU A 11 -7.83 34.37 14.41
C GLU A 11 -6.67 35.37 14.56
N ARG A 12 -6.82 36.29 15.51
CA ARG A 12 -5.73 37.17 15.95
C ARG A 12 -5.17 36.63 17.25
N CYS A 13 -3.85 36.69 17.42
CA CYS A 13 -3.26 36.17 18.64
C CYS A 13 -3.40 37.16 19.81
N GLU A 14 -3.95 36.66 20.91
CA GLU A 14 -4.17 37.32 22.21
C GLU A 14 -2.97 38.13 22.76
N LYS A 15 -1.74 37.79 22.34
CA LYS A 15 -0.48 38.42 22.79
C LYS A 15 0.09 39.49 21.84
N CYS A 16 -0.24 39.44 20.54
CA CYS A 16 0.37 40.31 19.52
C CYS A 16 -0.65 41.16 18.72
N ASP A 17 -1.95 40.82 18.73
CA ASP A 17 -3.02 41.36 17.84
C ASP A 17 -2.74 41.25 16.32
N GLU A 18 -1.62 40.63 15.94
CA GLU A 18 -1.32 40.25 14.57
C GLU A 18 -2.11 39.00 14.15
N GLN A 19 -2.24 38.82 12.83
CA GLN A 19 -2.86 37.65 12.23
C GLN A 19 -2.08 36.38 12.59
N ALA A 20 -2.81 35.35 13.03
CA ALA A 20 -2.25 34.10 13.52
C ALA A 20 -3.02 32.91 12.93
N THR A 21 -2.46 31.71 13.03
CA THR A 21 -3.29 30.51 13.08
C THR A 21 -3.87 30.37 14.50
N LYS A 22 -4.86 29.51 14.68
CA LYS A 22 -5.53 29.22 15.97
C LYS A 22 -4.58 28.92 17.15
N GLU A 23 -3.34 28.53 16.84
CA GLU A 23 -2.34 28.05 17.80
C GLU A 23 -1.01 28.85 17.81
N TRP A 24 -0.76 29.78 16.86
CA TRP A 24 0.61 30.33 16.68
C TRP A 24 0.70 31.77 16.11
N CYS A 25 1.41 32.66 16.83
CA CYS A 25 1.86 33.98 16.34
C CYS A 25 3.38 33.99 16.07
N LYS A 26 3.76 34.07 14.80
CA LYS A 26 5.18 34.15 14.35
C LYS A 26 5.94 35.30 15.01
N SER A 27 5.28 36.45 15.21
CA SER A 27 5.90 37.63 15.81
C SER A 27 6.12 37.50 17.32
N CYS A 28 5.23 36.81 18.06
CA CYS A 28 5.49 36.40 19.44
C CYS A 28 6.70 35.48 19.55
N ARG A 29 6.84 34.50 18.62
CA ARG A 29 8.00 33.61 18.55
C ARG A 29 9.30 34.41 18.35
N ILE A 30 9.31 35.31 17.37
CA ILE A 30 10.46 36.17 17.06
C ILE A 30 10.84 37.07 18.25
N ASN A 31 9.86 37.61 18.99
CA ASN A 31 10.13 38.45 20.16
C ASN A 31 10.67 37.62 21.34
N PHE A 32 10.12 36.43 21.59
CA PHE A 32 10.65 35.50 22.60
C PHE A 32 12.14 35.19 22.36
N PHE A 33 12.53 34.88 21.12
CA PHE A 33 13.94 34.64 20.79
C PHE A 33 14.81 35.89 21.03
N LYS A 34 14.39 37.06 20.54
CA LYS A 34 15.11 38.33 20.76
C LYS A 34 15.30 38.70 22.23
N GLU A 35 14.32 38.37 23.09
CA GLU A 35 14.39 38.58 24.55
C GLU A 35 15.34 37.60 25.24
N ASN A 36 15.62 36.43 24.64
CA ASN A 36 16.37 35.33 25.26
C ASN A 36 17.74 35.04 24.62
N PHE A 37 18.14 35.75 23.56
CA PHE A 37 19.45 35.56 22.88
C PHE A 37 20.66 35.57 23.83
N THR A 38 20.61 36.32 24.95
CA THR A 38 21.67 36.34 25.97
C THR A 38 21.89 35.00 26.68
N ASN A 39 20.93 34.08 26.61
CA ASN A 39 20.98 32.78 27.28
C ASN A 39 21.78 31.73 26.47
N TRP A 40 22.08 32.01 25.20
CA TRP A 40 22.69 31.08 24.24
C TRP A 40 24.01 31.60 23.66
N THR A 41 24.75 32.42 24.43
CA THR A 41 26.07 32.91 23.99
C THR A 41 27.17 31.86 24.18
N SER A 42 28.04 31.78 23.18
CA SER A 42 29.24 30.94 23.12
C SER A 42 30.54 31.69 23.45
N GLU A 43 30.44 32.97 23.83
CA GLU A 43 31.52 33.98 23.83
C GLU A 43 32.10 34.29 22.42
N ASN A 44 31.80 33.49 21.39
CA ASN A 44 32.21 33.73 20.01
C ASN A 44 31.06 34.36 19.22
N LYS A 45 31.14 35.67 18.99
CA LYS A 45 30.11 36.43 18.24
C LYS A 45 29.69 35.77 16.92
N ARG A 46 30.59 35.13 16.15
CA ARG A 46 30.22 34.53 14.86
C ARG A 46 29.34 33.28 15.00
N ILE A 47 29.51 32.54 16.09
CA ILE A 47 28.66 31.41 16.46
C ILE A 47 27.30 31.94 16.94
N ASP A 48 27.31 32.97 17.80
CA ASP A 48 26.10 33.60 18.34
C ASP A 48 25.24 34.24 17.24
N ASP A 49 25.84 34.98 16.31
CA ASP A 49 25.18 35.59 15.14
C ASP A 49 24.50 34.50 14.27
N PHE A 50 25.13 33.33 14.13
CA PHE A 50 24.57 32.20 13.37
C PHE A 50 23.43 31.48 14.11
N ILE A 51 23.55 31.25 15.41
CA ILE A 51 22.45 30.67 16.21
C ILE A 51 21.21 31.57 16.12
N GLN A 52 21.39 32.89 16.18
CA GLN A 52 20.32 33.87 16.01
C GLN A 52 19.72 33.82 14.58
N GLU A 53 20.54 33.65 13.55
CA GLU A 53 20.10 33.44 12.16
C GLU A 53 19.15 32.23 12.03
N VAL A 54 19.53 31.09 12.62
CA VAL A 54 18.70 29.86 12.60
C VAL A 54 17.44 30.06 13.43
N GLN A 55 17.55 30.50 14.68
CA GLN A 55 16.41 30.67 15.60
C GLN A 55 15.30 31.58 15.05
N LEU A 56 15.64 32.60 14.28
CA LEU A 56 14.65 33.48 13.67
C LEU A 56 13.84 32.79 12.55
N ASN A 57 14.35 31.72 11.93
CA ASN A 57 13.69 31.03 10.81
C ASN A 57 12.82 29.82 11.20
N ILE A 58 13.14 29.16 12.32
CA ILE A 58 12.41 28.03 12.97
C ILE A 58 10.87 28.12 12.89
N ASN A 59 10.19 26.99 12.65
CA ASN A 59 8.72 26.87 12.55
C ASN A 59 8.03 26.66 13.93
N CYS A 60 6.76 26.25 13.95
CA CYS A 60 5.97 26.02 15.15
C CYS A 60 6.22 24.66 15.85
N ASN A 61 6.62 23.63 15.09
CA ASN A 61 6.90 22.27 15.59
C ASN A 61 8.40 22.00 15.80
N ASP A 62 9.24 22.95 15.40
CA ASP A 62 10.69 22.79 15.36
C ASP A 62 11.30 22.92 16.76
N ILE A 63 12.34 22.12 17.03
CA ILE A 63 13.15 22.24 18.24
C ILE A 63 14.10 23.44 18.12
N VAL A 64 14.30 24.16 19.22
CA VAL A 64 15.19 25.33 19.25
C VAL A 64 16.64 24.89 19.08
N PHE A 65 17.23 25.28 17.96
CA PHE A 65 18.68 25.23 17.76
C PHE A 65 19.38 26.21 18.71
N GLU A 66 20.28 25.73 19.57
CA GLU A 66 20.92 26.57 20.60
C GLU A 66 22.41 26.26 20.84
N TRP A 67 23.10 27.19 21.53
CA TRP A 67 24.40 26.90 22.14
C TRP A 67 24.18 26.07 23.41
N ILE A 68 24.87 24.93 23.51
CA ILE A 68 24.75 24.02 24.64
C ILE A 68 26.07 24.01 25.41
N PRO A 69 26.14 24.53 26.65
CA PRO A 69 27.36 24.48 27.45
C PRO A 69 27.82 23.04 27.69
N TYR A 70 29.11 22.74 27.49
CA TYR A 70 29.63 21.36 27.52
C TYR A 70 29.42 20.62 28.85
N ASN A 71 29.25 21.35 29.96
CA ASN A 71 28.91 20.79 31.28
C ASN A 71 27.43 20.34 31.40
N GLN A 72 26.67 20.34 30.31
CA GLN A 72 25.33 19.75 30.19
C GLN A 72 25.34 18.29 29.71
N PHE A 73 26.52 17.74 29.42
CA PHE A 73 26.72 16.43 28.81
C PHE A 73 27.29 15.41 29.80
N ASP A 74 26.43 14.52 30.28
CA ASP A 74 26.82 13.40 31.15
C ASP A 74 26.93 12.09 30.35
N ASN A 75 27.52 11.07 30.98
CA ASN A 75 27.67 9.70 30.45
C ASN A 75 28.37 9.60 29.07
N ILE A 76 29.30 10.52 28.77
CA ILE A 76 29.96 10.63 27.46
C ILE A 76 30.75 9.34 27.11
N LYS A 77 30.28 8.60 26.10
CA LYS A 77 30.89 7.36 25.58
C LYS A 77 31.33 7.56 24.13
N GLU A 78 32.62 7.43 23.85
CA GLU A 78 33.13 7.41 22.47
C GLU A 78 32.69 6.12 21.75
N ILE A 79 32.15 6.24 20.53
CA ILE A 79 31.65 5.10 19.73
C ILE A 79 32.40 4.90 18.42
N LYS A 80 32.83 5.98 17.76
CA LYS A 80 33.65 5.95 16.54
C LYS A 80 34.66 7.08 16.57
N LYS A 81 35.88 6.80 16.15
CA LYS A 81 36.97 7.78 16.05
C LYS A 81 37.74 7.60 14.76
N ASP A 82 37.78 8.68 14.00
CA ASP A 82 38.58 8.84 12.80
C ASP A 82 39.56 10.02 13.01
N ASN A 83 40.40 10.29 12.02
CA ASN A 83 41.38 11.38 12.04
C ASN A 83 40.72 12.77 12.01
N VAL A 84 39.49 12.87 11.50
CA VAL A 84 38.75 14.14 11.33
C VAL A 84 37.53 14.26 12.26
N ILE A 85 36.80 13.16 12.48
CA ILE A 85 35.53 13.14 13.21
C ILE A 85 35.60 12.16 14.39
N ILE A 86 35.05 12.58 15.53
CA ILE A 86 34.81 11.70 16.68
C ILE A 86 33.33 11.72 17.01
N LEU A 87 32.69 10.55 16.99
CA LEU A 87 31.31 10.35 17.41
C LEU A 87 31.27 9.84 18.86
N LYS A 88 30.46 10.49 19.70
CA LYS A 88 30.24 10.11 21.10
C LYS A 88 28.76 10.14 21.43
N LEU A 89 28.30 9.22 22.24
CA LEU A 89 26.95 9.25 22.82
C LEU A 89 26.98 9.94 24.17
N SER A 90 25.92 10.67 24.50
CA SER A 90 25.81 11.41 25.77
C SER A 90 24.37 11.56 26.24
N THR A 91 24.19 11.90 27.51
CA THR A 91 22.93 12.38 28.09
C THR A 91 22.96 13.90 28.18
N TRP A 92 21.96 14.58 27.63
CA TRP A 92 21.81 16.03 27.75
C TRP A 92 20.88 16.38 28.91
N ASN A 93 21.44 16.92 29.99
CA ASN A 93 20.74 17.12 31.26
C ASN A 93 19.54 18.07 31.15
N ASN A 94 19.75 19.29 30.61
CA ASN A 94 18.63 20.21 30.36
C ASN A 94 17.72 19.75 29.20
N GLY A 95 18.27 19.07 28.19
CA GLY A 95 17.53 18.59 27.02
C GLY A 95 17.04 19.68 26.05
N PRO A 96 16.53 19.28 24.86
CA PRO A 96 16.05 20.21 23.84
C PRO A 96 14.88 21.06 24.32
N LEU A 97 14.75 22.26 23.77
CA LEU A 97 13.66 23.21 24.03
C LEU A 97 12.66 23.17 22.87
N SER A 98 11.39 22.94 23.16
CA SER A 98 10.28 22.83 22.18
C SER A 98 9.05 23.61 22.65
N TYR A 99 8.14 23.95 21.73
CA TYR A 99 6.90 24.66 22.06
C TYR A 99 5.75 23.66 22.22
N ASN A 100 5.27 23.47 23.45
CA ASN A 100 4.08 22.67 23.69
C ASN A 100 2.83 23.47 23.29
N ARG A 101 2.03 22.90 22.37
CA ARG A 101 0.82 23.51 21.81
C ARG A 101 -0.29 23.64 22.85
N ASP A 102 -0.56 22.59 23.62
CA ASP A 102 -1.68 22.51 24.57
C ASP A 102 -1.52 23.49 25.73
N GLU A 103 -0.32 23.52 26.31
CA GLU A 103 0.07 24.43 27.39
C GLU A 103 0.47 25.83 26.89
N ARG A 104 0.52 26.04 25.56
CA ARG A 104 0.90 27.29 24.88
C ARG A 104 2.21 27.91 25.41
N LYS A 105 3.20 27.06 25.76
CA LYS A 105 4.45 27.45 26.43
C LYS A 105 5.67 26.67 25.91
N TRP A 106 6.86 27.24 26.08
CA TRP A 106 8.12 26.53 25.84
C TRP A 106 8.42 25.55 26.99
N ILE A 107 8.78 24.32 26.67
CA ILE A 107 9.17 23.25 27.59
C ILE A 107 10.51 22.64 27.18
N ARG A 108 11.16 21.92 28.10
CA ARG A 108 12.34 21.10 27.79
C ARG A 108 12.10 19.63 28.05
N GLU A 109 12.81 18.77 27.32
CA GLU A 109 12.83 17.31 27.49
C GLU A 109 14.11 16.87 28.24
N PRO A 110 14.20 17.02 29.58
CA PRO A 110 15.44 16.81 30.31
C PRO A 110 15.94 15.35 30.25
N ASN A 111 17.27 15.20 30.28
CA ASN A 111 17.99 13.92 30.16
C ASN A 111 17.85 13.22 28.78
N LYS A 112 17.60 13.99 27.71
CA LYS A 112 17.52 13.47 26.33
C LYS A 112 18.82 12.75 25.94
N LYS A 113 18.70 11.60 25.30
CA LYS A 113 19.83 10.87 24.68
C LYS A 113 20.26 11.63 23.43
N ILE A 114 21.55 11.82 23.20
CA ILE A 114 22.06 12.58 22.04
C ILE A 114 23.36 12.01 21.47
N THR A 115 23.57 12.28 20.18
CA THR A 115 24.85 12.05 19.50
C THR A 115 25.67 13.34 19.44
N LEU A 116 26.93 13.29 19.86
CA LEU A 116 27.91 14.35 19.73
C LEU A 116 28.83 14.07 18.54
N LYS A 117 28.80 14.92 17.51
CA LYS A 117 29.73 14.88 16.37
C LYS A 117 30.81 15.95 16.55
N CYS A 118 31.96 15.56 17.10
CA CYS A 118 33.11 16.45 17.27
C CYS A 118 33.95 16.50 15.99
N ILE A 119 34.37 17.70 15.56
CA ILE A 119 35.23 17.89 14.38
C ILE A 119 36.60 18.41 14.84
N CYS A 120 37.62 17.59 14.63
CA CYS A 120 39.00 17.86 15.05
C CYS A 120 39.57 19.09 14.34
N ASN A 121 40.22 19.98 15.09
CA ASN A 121 40.84 21.23 14.61
C ASN A 121 39.85 22.29 14.08
N SER A 122 38.55 22.17 14.36
CA SER A 122 37.49 23.09 13.90
C SER A 122 37.64 24.53 14.41
N GLN A 123 38.33 24.75 15.53
CA GLN A 123 38.75 26.08 16.02
C GLN A 123 39.63 26.84 15.02
N ASN A 124 40.37 26.14 14.16
CA ASN A 124 41.19 26.74 13.11
C ASN A 124 40.38 27.07 11.83
N ASN A 125 39.16 26.53 11.69
CA ASN A 125 38.28 26.77 10.53
C ASN A 125 36.80 26.82 10.91
N ILE A 126 36.43 27.84 11.70
CA ILE A 126 35.05 28.12 12.11
C ILE A 126 34.11 28.29 10.89
N ASN A 127 34.63 28.76 9.75
CA ASN A 127 33.85 28.91 8.53
C ASN A 127 33.45 27.55 7.94
N GLY A 128 34.39 26.60 7.87
CA GLY A 128 34.11 25.23 7.43
C GLY A 128 33.11 24.54 8.35
N PHE A 129 33.32 24.64 9.67
CA PHE A 129 32.37 24.12 10.67
C PHE A 129 30.96 24.69 10.48
N LEU A 130 30.81 26.01 10.39
CA LEU A 130 29.48 26.63 10.21
C LEU A 130 28.84 26.29 8.86
N ASN A 131 29.61 26.08 7.79
CA ASN A 131 29.06 25.61 6.51
C ASN A 131 28.54 24.17 6.62
N GLU A 132 29.26 23.28 7.33
CA GLU A 132 28.81 21.91 7.58
C GLU A 132 27.54 21.87 8.44
N VAL A 133 27.47 22.69 9.50
CA VAL A 133 26.24 22.87 10.29
C VAL A 133 25.09 23.39 9.41
N LYS A 134 25.36 24.32 8.48
CA LYS A 134 24.32 24.84 7.57
C LYS A 134 23.77 23.77 6.62
N SER A 135 24.58 22.85 6.07
CA SER A 135 24.04 21.75 5.24
C SER A 135 23.01 20.88 5.97
N TYR A 136 23.26 20.54 7.25
CA TYR A 136 22.29 19.84 8.10
C TYR A 136 21.07 20.71 8.50
N SER A 137 21.14 22.03 8.32
CA SER A 137 20.08 22.97 8.70
C SER A 137 19.19 23.43 7.53
N THR A 138 19.58 23.16 6.28
CA THR A 138 18.84 23.63 5.09
C THR A 138 18.10 22.53 4.34
N ASN A 139 18.62 21.29 4.33
CA ASN A 139 18.02 20.17 3.58
C ASN A 139 17.12 19.34 4.50
N ILE A 140 16.14 19.99 5.14
CA ILE A 140 15.21 19.37 6.11
C ILE A 140 14.36 18.25 5.46
N TYR A 141 14.26 18.22 4.13
CA TYR A 141 13.54 17.20 3.35
C TYR A 141 14.41 16.03 2.85
N GLU A 142 15.72 16.01 3.14
CA GLU A 142 16.67 14.99 2.64
C GLU A 142 17.64 14.46 3.71
N VAL A 143 17.53 14.90 4.97
CA VAL A 143 18.50 14.62 6.04
C VAL A 143 17.85 13.86 7.18
N GLU A 144 18.21 12.58 7.34
CA GLU A 144 17.75 11.68 8.42
C GLU A 144 17.97 12.24 9.85
N SER A 145 19.01 13.07 10.03
CA SER A 145 19.57 13.43 11.34
C SER A 145 19.12 14.80 11.85
N LYS A 146 18.16 14.83 12.78
CA LYS A 146 17.71 16.06 13.46
C LYS A 146 18.83 16.68 14.32
N ILE A 147 19.17 17.93 14.05
CA ILE A 147 20.22 18.69 14.78
C ILE A 147 19.63 19.64 15.82
N TYR A 148 20.15 19.62 17.05
CA TYR A 148 19.65 20.42 18.18
C TYR A 148 20.49 21.64 18.53
N GLY A 149 21.74 21.69 18.06
CA GLY A 149 22.63 22.77 18.47
C GLY A 149 24.10 22.46 18.32
N ILE A 150 24.91 23.33 18.92
CA ILE A 150 26.36 23.30 18.87
C ILE A 150 26.98 23.61 20.23
N SER A 151 28.19 23.09 20.44
CA SER A 151 28.98 23.28 21.66
C SER A 151 30.48 23.32 21.32
N GLN A 152 31.32 23.50 22.33
CA GLN A 152 32.77 23.41 22.24
C GLN A 152 33.34 22.56 23.38
N ASN A 153 34.26 21.67 23.06
CA ASN A 153 35.01 20.90 24.04
C ASN A 153 35.93 21.84 24.85
N PRO A 154 35.88 21.84 26.19
CA PRO A 154 36.63 22.79 27.02
C PRO A 154 38.14 22.56 26.98
N ASP A 155 38.60 21.34 26.71
CA ASP A 155 40.01 20.94 26.72
C ASP A 155 40.67 21.15 25.35
N THR A 156 40.06 20.66 24.27
CA THR A 156 40.64 20.72 22.92
C THR A 156 40.29 22.00 22.15
N LYS A 157 39.22 22.68 22.57
CA LYS A 157 38.57 23.81 21.87
C LYS A 157 37.92 23.46 20.52
N ASP A 158 37.85 22.18 20.16
CA ASP A 158 37.07 21.72 19.01
C ASP A 158 35.59 22.05 19.23
N TYR A 159 34.92 22.54 18.19
CA TYR A 159 33.46 22.63 18.14
C TYR A 159 32.86 21.25 17.82
N LEU A 160 31.61 21.06 18.25
CA LEU A 160 30.86 19.84 18.03
C LEU A 160 29.38 20.14 17.78
N MET A 161 28.75 19.32 16.95
CA MET A 161 27.31 19.33 16.71
C MET A 161 26.60 18.32 17.63
N ILE A 162 25.36 18.65 18.00
CA ILE A 162 24.48 17.82 18.81
C ILE A 162 23.31 17.39 17.95
N PHE A 163 23.14 16.07 17.80
CA PHE A 163 22.07 15.44 17.04
C PHE A 163 21.18 14.56 17.94
N GLU A 164 20.03 14.18 17.40
CA GLU A 164 19.20 13.03 17.84
C GLU A 164 20.08 11.76 18.06
N ASN A 165 19.60 10.82 18.87
CA ASN A 165 20.36 9.61 19.19
C ASN A 165 20.05 8.44 18.23
N GLU A 166 20.74 8.43 17.09
CA GLU A 166 20.66 7.33 16.12
C GLU A 166 21.48 6.09 16.49
N TYR A 167 22.33 6.13 17.52
CA TYR A 167 23.27 5.04 17.82
C TYR A 167 22.95 4.30 19.12
N CYS A 168 23.15 2.98 19.10
CA CYS A 168 22.83 2.10 20.22
C CYS A 168 23.82 2.26 21.38
N TRP A 169 23.32 2.61 22.56
CA TRP A 169 24.17 2.75 23.75
C TRP A 169 24.91 1.47 24.14
N ASN A 170 24.39 0.30 23.80
CA ASN A 170 25.02 -0.99 24.10
C ASN A 170 26.26 -1.22 23.20
N CYS A 171 26.07 -1.40 21.88
CA CYS A 171 27.16 -1.77 20.96
C CYS A 171 27.84 -0.59 20.24
N GLY A 172 27.21 0.58 20.11
CA GLY A 172 27.74 1.74 19.36
C GLY A 172 27.42 1.77 17.87
N GLU A 173 26.76 0.75 17.32
CA GLU A 173 26.24 0.74 15.95
C GLU A 173 25.03 1.69 15.80
N LYS A 174 24.72 2.12 14.56
CA LYS A 174 23.43 2.79 14.28
C LYS A 174 22.27 1.85 14.65
N TYR A 175 21.18 2.40 15.14
CA TYR A 175 19.89 1.72 15.19
C TYR A 175 19.40 1.45 13.75
N THR A 176 18.54 0.45 13.60
CA THR A 176 17.79 0.26 12.35
C THR A 176 16.43 0.95 12.42
N ASP A 177 15.90 1.10 13.65
CA ASP A 177 14.80 2.00 13.98
C ASP A 177 15.24 2.78 15.22
N ALA A 178 15.46 4.09 15.05
CA ALA A 178 15.96 4.96 16.11
C ALA A 178 14.85 5.38 17.10
N ASN A 179 13.60 5.47 16.64
CA ASN A 179 12.44 5.90 17.42
C ASN A 179 12.16 4.89 18.55
N ASN A 180 12.18 3.60 18.23
CA ASN A 180 12.01 2.52 19.20
C ASN A 180 13.33 2.05 19.87
N GLU A 181 14.46 2.73 19.63
CA GLU A 181 15.81 2.33 20.07
C GLU A 181 16.20 0.90 19.66
N TRP A 182 15.73 0.43 18.49
CA TRP A 182 15.92 -0.96 18.08
C TRP A 182 17.23 -1.18 17.31
N CYS A 183 18.07 -2.08 17.85
CA CYS A 183 19.38 -2.41 17.28
C CYS A 183 19.45 -3.87 16.85
N LYS A 184 19.43 -4.08 15.52
CA LYS A 184 19.63 -5.36 14.83
C LYS A 184 20.85 -6.15 15.34
N SER A 185 21.97 -5.47 15.55
CA SER A 185 23.21 -6.09 16.07
C SER A 185 23.07 -6.59 17.51
N CYS A 186 22.43 -5.82 18.40
CA CYS A 186 22.12 -6.28 19.75
C CYS A 186 21.09 -7.41 19.76
N ARG A 187 20.04 -7.33 18.94
CA ARG A 187 19.02 -8.37 18.77
C ARG A 187 19.65 -9.70 18.36
N ARG A 188 20.46 -9.67 17.30
CA ARG A 188 21.18 -10.82 16.75
C ARG A 188 22.14 -11.46 17.76
N ASN A 189 22.80 -10.65 18.59
CA ASN A 189 23.68 -11.15 19.65
C ASN A 189 22.91 -11.74 20.84
N TYR A 190 21.76 -11.17 21.22
CA TYR A 190 20.87 -11.79 22.22
C TYR A 190 20.39 -13.18 21.76
N LEU A 191 19.97 -13.31 20.50
CA LEU A 191 19.51 -14.59 19.95
C LEU A 191 20.62 -15.64 19.95
N LYS A 192 21.82 -15.30 19.43
CA LYS A 192 23.00 -16.18 19.48
C LYS A 192 23.33 -16.69 20.89
N ASN A 193 23.23 -15.82 21.90
CA ASN A 193 23.49 -16.18 23.30
C ASN A 193 22.42 -17.10 23.91
N ASN A 194 21.26 -17.26 23.28
CA ASN A 194 20.13 -18.07 23.76
C ASN A 194 19.83 -19.29 22.88
N PHE A 195 20.60 -19.55 21.81
CA PHE A 195 20.38 -20.68 20.89
C PHE A 195 20.23 -22.05 21.56
N THR A 196 20.86 -22.27 22.73
CA THR A 196 20.72 -23.49 23.53
C THR A 196 19.31 -23.74 24.06
N ASN A 197 18.48 -22.70 24.16
CA ASN A 197 17.14 -22.78 24.72
C ASN A 197 16.11 -23.37 23.73
N TRP A 198 16.44 -23.38 22.44
CA TRP A 198 15.56 -23.81 21.33
C TRP A 198 16.10 -25.05 20.60
N THR A 199 16.69 -25.98 21.35
CA THR A 199 17.26 -27.21 20.81
C THR A 199 16.22 -28.32 20.72
N SER A 200 16.02 -28.84 19.51
CA SER A 200 15.18 -30.02 19.23
C SER A 200 15.92 -31.34 19.48
N GLY A 201 17.25 -31.30 19.52
CA GLY A 201 18.10 -32.49 19.48
C GLY A 201 18.35 -33.04 18.07
N ASN A 202 17.79 -32.41 17.03
CA ASN A 202 18.16 -32.62 15.63
C ASN A 202 18.95 -31.41 15.12
N GLU A 203 20.25 -31.60 14.90
CA GLU A 203 21.19 -30.58 14.43
C GLU A 203 20.70 -29.82 13.17
N LYS A 204 19.95 -30.48 12.28
CA LYS A 204 19.42 -29.88 11.05
C LYS A 204 18.28 -28.91 11.31
N ILE A 205 17.37 -29.26 12.22
CA ILE A 205 16.28 -28.38 12.68
C ILE A 205 16.88 -27.22 13.49
N ASP A 206 17.79 -27.50 14.40
CA ASP A 206 18.41 -26.49 15.27
C ASP A 206 19.21 -25.47 14.42
N THR A 207 19.96 -25.93 13.43
CA THR A 207 20.66 -25.07 12.45
C THR A 207 19.68 -24.26 11.60
N PHE A 208 18.53 -24.82 11.22
CA PHE A 208 17.51 -24.10 10.47
C PHE A 208 16.87 -22.98 11.30
N ILE A 209 16.45 -23.27 12.53
CA ILE A 209 15.85 -22.29 13.44
C ILE A 209 16.84 -21.15 13.71
N GLN A 210 18.10 -21.47 14.00
CA GLN A 210 19.15 -20.47 14.17
C GLN A 210 19.34 -19.59 12.92
N LYS A 211 19.33 -20.17 11.71
CA LYS A 211 19.41 -19.40 10.46
C LYS A 211 18.22 -18.44 10.29
N MET A 212 17.00 -18.88 10.59
CA MET A 212 15.81 -18.01 10.52
C MET A 212 15.87 -16.89 11.58
N GLN A 213 16.23 -17.20 12.82
CA GLN A 213 16.42 -16.20 13.88
C GLN A 213 17.48 -15.14 13.53
N LEU A 214 18.51 -15.48 12.74
CA LEU A 214 19.54 -14.53 12.30
C LEU A 214 19.10 -13.61 11.15
N LYS A 215 18.03 -13.97 10.41
CA LYS A 215 17.43 -13.15 9.34
C LYS A 215 16.58 -11.98 9.84
N ILE A 216 16.17 -11.99 11.11
CA ILE A 216 15.36 -10.92 11.71
C ILE A 216 15.93 -9.54 11.37
N ASN A 217 15.10 -8.75 10.71
CA ASN A 217 15.42 -7.49 10.06
C ASN A 217 14.85 -6.29 10.81
N TYR A 218 13.66 -6.43 11.41
CA TYR A 218 12.94 -5.40 12.14
C TYR A 218 12.52 -5.87 13.54
N SER A 219 11.93 -4.96 14.32
CA SER A 219 11.48 -5.23 15.69
C SER A 219 10.23 -6.10 15.85
N PRO A 220 9.18 -6.01 15.00
CA PRO A 220 7.98 -6.86 15.14
C PRO A 220 8.21 -8.31 14.69
N ASP A 221 9.29 -8.60 13.96
CA ASP A 221 9.60 -9.91 13.38
C ASP A 221 9.49 -11.06 14.39
N ILE A 222 8.85 -12.13 13.94
CA ILE A 222 8.59 -13.32 14.73
C ILE A 222 9.87 -14.14 14.91
N VAL A 223 10.14 -14.47 16.18
CA VAL A 223 11.16 -15.43 16.55
C VAL A 223 10.62 -16.83 16.31
N ILE A 224 11.08 -17.52 15.25
CA ILE A 224 10.85 -18.96 15.13
C ILE A 224 11.52 -19.66 16.32
N GLU A 225 10.75 -20.42 17.09
CA GLU A 225 11.24 -21.21 18.23
C GLU A 225 11.11 -22.71 17.97
N TRP A 226 11.95 -23.52 18.64
CA TRP A 226 11.57 -24.91 18.90
C TRP A 226 10.67 -24.93 20.13
N ILE A 227 9.47 -25.49 20.00
CA ILE A 227 8.44 -25.44 21.03
C ILE A 227 8.20 -26.86 21.56
N PRO A 228 8.50 -27.17 22.83
CA PRO A 228 8.23 -28.47 23.44
C PRO A 228 6.74 -28.86 23.35
N CYS A 229 6.44 -30.10 22.99
CA CYS A 229 5.05 -30.53 22.71
C CYS A 229 4.08 -30.41 23.91
N ASP A 230 4.59 -30.37 25.14
CA ASP A 230 3.82 -30.17 26.38
C ASP A 230 3.43 -28.71 26.63
N GLN A 231 3.91 -27.76 25.81
CA GLN A 231 3.46 -26.37 25.78
C GLN A 231 2.03 -26.21 25.23
N PHE A 232 1.53 -27.19 24.47
CA PHE A 232 0.20 -27.13 23.87
C PHE A 232 -0.86 -27.80 24.74
N TYR A 233 -2.06 -27.24 24.74
CA TYR A 233 -3.25 -27.85 25.36
C TYR A 233 -4.53 -27.45 24.61
N ASN A 234 -5.69 -27.99 25.04
CA ASN A 234 -6.99 -27.80 24.37
C ASN A 234 -6.99 -28.23 22.88
N ILE A 235 -6.11 -29.18 22.54
CA ILE A 235 -5.83 -29.63 21.16
C ILE A 235 -7.08 -30.29 20.55
N LYS A 236 -7.49 -29.86 19.36
CA LYS A 236 -8.66 -30.36 18.62
C LYS A 236 -8.35 -30.47 17.14
N GLU A 237 -8.63 -31.63 16.55
CA GLU A 237 -8.53 -31.87 15.11
C GLU A 237 -9.52 -30.98 14.35
N ILE A 238 -9.05 -30.32 13.28
CA ILE A 238 -9.85 -29.52 12.36
C ILE A 238 -10.02 -30.27 11.03
N SER A 239 -8.94 -30.85 10.50
CA SER A 239 -8.96 -31.64 9.27
C SER A 239 -7.86 -32.68 9.23
N ASN A 240 -8.11 -33.73 8.44
CA ASN A 240 -7.22 -34.85 8.17
C ASN A 240 -7.39 -35.20 6.68
N LYS A 241 -6.49 -34.68 5.85
CA LYS A 241 -6.58 -34.65 4.37
C LYS A 241 -5.18 -34.70 3.77
N ASN A 242 -5.00 -35.30 2.60
CA ASN A 242 -3.78 -35.19 1.79
C ASN A 242 -2.46 -35.33 2.60
N PHE A 243 -2.37 -36.38 3.42
CA PHE A 243 -1.23 -36.67 4.31
C PHE A 243 -0.86 -35.57 5.34
N THR A 244 -1.78 -34.64 5.61
CA THR A 244 -1.67 -33.58 6.61
C THR A 244 -2.78 -33.73 7.65
N ILE A 245 -2.45 -33.55 8.93
CA ILE A 245 -3.46 -33.30 9.98
C ILE A 245 -3.31 -31.87 10.50
N VAL A 246 -4.41 -31.14 10.62
CA VAL A 246 -4.44 -29.78 11.15
C VAL A 246 -5.20 -29.79 12.47
N TYR A 247 -4.56 -29.33 13.55
CA TYR A 247 -5.20 -29.15 14.86
C TYR A 247 -5.24 -27.66 15.24
N SER A 248 -6.26 -27.25 15.99
CA SER A 248 -6.22 -26.03 16.80
C SER A 248 -5.71 -26.36 18.21
N ALA A 249 -4.92 -25.48 18.81
CA ALA A 249 -4.41 -25.60 20.17
C ALA A 249 -4.23 -24.23 20.83
N ILE A 250 -3.99 -24.22 22.14
CA ILE A 250 -3.49 -23.04 22.86
C ILE A 250 -2.04 -23.33 23.28
N TRP A 251 -1.15 -22.40 22.99
CA TRP A 251 0.24 -22.39 23.45
C TRP A 251 0.34 -21.59 24.76
N LYS A 252 0.71 -22.26 25.86
CA LYS A 252 0.80 -21.68 27.20
C LYS A 252 1.76 -20.50 27.26
N ASP A 253 3.04 -20.75 26.99
CA ASP A 253 4.07 -19.70 27.10
C ASP A 253 3.88 -18.62 26.03
N GLY A 254 3.48 -18.98 24.80
CA GLY A 254 3.22 -18.03 23.71
C GLY A 254 4.48 -17.46 23.04
N PRO A 255 4.34 -16.78 21.88
CA PRO A 255 5.48 -16.28 21.11
C PRO A 255 6.26 -15.20 21.84
N LEU A 256 7.58 -15.21 21.66
CA LEU A 256 8.52 -14.26 22.25
C LEU A 256 8.52 -12.91 21.50
N ARG A 257 8.14 -11.82 22.17
CA ARG A 257 7.96 -10.47 21.61
C ARG A 257 8.78 -9.42 22.38
N TYR A 258 9.22 -8.35 21.70
CA TYR A 258 9.82 -7.20 22.37
C TYR A 258 8.74 -6.24 22.90
N ASP A 259 8.91 -5.80 24.13
CA ASP A 259 8.09 -4.78 24.77
C ASP A 259 8.85 -3.45 24.73
N TYR A 260 8.36 -2.47 23.98
CA TYR A 260 9.06 -1.18 23.79
C TYR A 260 9.07 -0.32 25.06
N ASP A 261 8.01 -0.37 25.87
CA ASP A 261 7.89 0.40 27.11
C ASP A 261 8.85 -0.13 28.18
N LYS A 262 8.89 -1.46 28.36
CA LYS A 262 9.75 -2.14 29.35
C LYS A 262 11.18 -2.36 28.84
N LYS A 263 11.37 -2.33 27.51
CA LYS A 263 12.63 -2.62 26.79
C LYS A 263 13.18 -4.02 27.11
N GLU A 264 12.28 -4.99 27.19
CA GLU A 264 12.57 -6.39 27.53
C GLU A 264 11.83 -7.39 26.63
N TRP A 265 12.18 -8.68 26.76
CA TRP A 265 11.54 -9.77 26.03
C TRP A 265 10.43 -10.38 26.88
N ILE A 266 9.19 -10.17 26.44
CA ILE A 266 7.97 -10.76 27.02
C ILE A 266 7.52 -11.94 26.16
N ARG A 267 6.50 -12.68 26.62
CA ARG A 267 5.75 -13.61 25.77
C ARG A 267 4.27 -13.29 25.76
N GLU A 268 3.63 -13.50 24.62
CA GLU A 268 2.18 -13.37 24.46
C GLU A 268 1.48 -14.68 24.89
N SER A 269 1.45 -14.96 26.19
CA SER A 269 0.96 -16.23 26.76
C SER A 269 -0.51 -16.54 26.43
N GLU A 270 -0.85 -17.83 26.42
CA GLU A 270 -2.18 -18.37 26.05
C GLU A 270 -2.59 -18.04 24.60
N LYS A 271 -1.61 -18.04 23.68
CA LYS A 271 -1.82 -17.78 22.24
C LYS A 271 -2.59 -18.94 21.59
N ASN A 272 -3.69 -18.63 20.88
CA ASN A 272 -4.33 -19.60 19.99
C ASN A 272 -3.43 -19.83 18.77
N VAL A 273 -3.15 -21.10 18.46
CA VAL A 273 -2.26 -21.52 17.37
C VAL A 273 -2.86 -22.69 16.58
N VAL A 274 -2.41 -22.85 15.33
CA VAL A 274 -2.66 -24.05 14.53
C VAL A 274 -1.42 -24.92 14.49
N LEU A 275 -1.61 -26.22 14.64
CA LEU A 275 -0.57 -27.25 14.57
C LEU A 275 -0.76 -28.06 13.29
N LYS A 276 0.03 -27.75 12.26
CA LYS A 276 0.01 -28.46 10.97
C LYS A 276 1.05 -29.59 11.01
N CYS A 277 0.56 -30.83 10.97
CA CYS A 277 1.35 -32.05 11.15
C CYS A 277 1.47 -32.80 9.81
N LEU A 278 2.69 -33.10 9.38
CA LEU A 278 2.97 -33.83 8.14
C LEU A 278 3.45 -35.25 8.46
N TYR A 279 2.74 -36.29 7.99
CA TYR A 279 3.10 -37.68 8.27
C TYR A 279 4.47 -38.05 7.69
N ASN A 280 5.23 -38.88 8.42
CA ASN A 280 6.57 -39.33 8.06
C ASN A 280 7.60 -38.21 7.86
N SER A 281 7.36 -37.00 8.37
CA SER A 281 8.23 -35.82 8.16
C SER A 281 9.66 -35.98 8.68
N GLN A 282 9.91 -36.94 9.58
CA GLN A 282 11.25 -37.39 9.98
C GLN A 282 12.09 -37.98 8.83
N ASN A 283 11.45 -38.50 7.77
CA ASN A 283 12.13 -39.05 6.59
C ASN A 283 12.32 -38.00 5.47
N ILE A 284 11.54 -36.92 5.48
CA ILE A 284 11.48 -35.88 4.43
C ILE A 284 11.80 -34.49 5.00
N ILE A 285 12.84 -34.41 5.85
CA ILE A 285 13.17 -33.19 6.62
C ILE A 285 13.46 -31.98 5.70
N ASP A 286 14.03 -32.19 4.51
CA ASP A 286 14.27 -31.08 3.55
C ASP A 286 12.97 -30.55 2.93
N GLU A 287 12.00 -31.42 2.66
CA GLU A 287 10.68 -31.03 2.14
C GLU A 287 9.90 -30.27 3.23
N PHE A 288 9.89 -30.81 4.46
CA PHE A 288 9.34 -30.13 5.63
C PHE A 288 9.96 -28.74 5.85
N LEU A 289 11.30 -28.65 5.79
CA LEU A 289 12.01 -27.36 5.95
C LEU A 289 11.90 -26.44 4.73
N ASN A 290 11.43 -26.92 3.58
CA ASN A 290 11.07 -26.07 2.44
C ASN A 290 9.66 -25.51 2.63
N GLU A 291 8.68 -26.33 3.05
CA GLU A 291 7.32 -25.88 3.38
C GLU A 291 7.32 -24.87 4.53
N VAL A 292 8.16 -25.06 5.55
CA VAL A 292 8.38 -24.07 6.63
C VAL A 292 8.80 -22.68 6.11
N LYS A 293 9.46 -22.58 4.94
CA LYS A 293 9.90 -21.29 4.36
C LYS A 293 8.78 -20.56 3.61
N THR A 294 7.65 -21.20 3.30
CA THR A 294 6.52 -20.55 2.61
C THR A 294 5.59 -19.81 3.58
N TYR A 295 5.93 -19.78 4.87
CA TYR A 295 5.20 -19.09 5.93
C TYR A 295 5.97 -17.85 6.39
N SER A 296 5.25 -16.78 6.73
CA SER A 296 5.86 -15.50 7.07
C SER A 296 6.49 -15.50 8.46
N THR A 297 7.55 -14.71 8.63
CA THR A 297 8.06 -14.26 9.93
C THR A 297 7.96 -12.74 10.11
N ASN A 298 7.52 -12.00 9.09
CA ASN A 298 7.23 -10.57 9.19
C ASN A 298 5.74 -10.39 9.51
N VAL A 299 5.45 -9.62 10.56
CA VAL A 299 4.08 -9.30 10.99
C VAL A 299 3.43 -8.24 10.07
N TYR A 300 4.25 -7.44 9.38
CA TYR A 300 3.86 -6.44 8.39
C TYR A 300 4.42 -6.82 7.01
N GLY A 301 4.13 -8.04 6.56
CA GLY A 301 4.43 -8.47 5.19
C GLY A 301 3.27 -8.13 4.25
N ASP A 302 3.58 -7.87 2.98
CA ASP A 302 2.65 -7.29 2.00
C ASP A 302 1.53 -8.25 1.54
N ASP A 303 1.61 -9.53 1.91
CA ASP A 303 0.60 -10.55 1.60
C ASP A 303 -0.08 -11.09 2.86
N ASP A 304 -1.25 -10.51 3.19
CA ASP A 304 -2.15 -10.92 4.28
C ASP A 304 -2.60 -12.40 4.20
N ASN A 305 -2.43 -13.07 3.05
CA ASN A 305 -2.76 -14.48 2.88
C ASN A 305 -1.71 -15.43 3.45
N ILE A 306 -0.45 -14.98 3.63
CA ILE A 306 0.64 -15.82 4.13
C ILE A 306 0.59 -15.86 5.66
N LEU A 307 0.17 -17.01 6.20
CA LEU A 307 0.15 -17.22 7.65
C LEU A 307 1.55 -17.09 8.27
N ASN A 308 1.61 -16.42 9.42
CA ASN A 308 2.80 -16.36 10.23
C ASN A 308 3.14 -17.72 10.88
N ILE A 309 4.42 -18.10 10.89
CA ILE A 309 4.94 -19.24 11.64
C ILE A 309 5.66 -18.79 12.92
N TYR A 310 5.21 -19.32 14.06
CA TYR A 310 5.82 -19.09 15.38
C TYR A 310 6.91 -20.10 15.73
N GLY A 311 6.88 -21.30 15.17
CA GLY A 311 7.84 -22.33 15.55
C GLY A 311 7.66 -23.70 14.92
N ILE A 312 8.56 -24.61 15.31
CA ILE A 312 8.55 -26.03 14.98
C ILE A 312 8.40 -26.81 16.29
N SER A 313 7.63 -27.90 16.26
CA SER A 313 7.49 -28.87 17.35
C SER A 313 7.53 -30.30 16.80
N HIS A 314 7.27 -31.31 17.62
CA HIS A 314 7.06 -32.70 17.18
C HIS A 314 5.86 -33.34 17.88
N ASN A 315 5.22 -34.29 17.20
CA ASN A 315 4.21 -35.16 17.79
C ASN A 315 4.87 -36.09 18.82
N PRO A 316 4.44 -36.12 20.10
CA PRO A 316 5.09 -36.92 21.13
C PRO A 316 5.05 -38.43 20.86
N GLU A 317 4.07 -38.93 20.11
CA GLU A 317 3.87 -40.35 19.80
C GLU A 317 4.55 -40.76 18.48
N THR A 318 4.23 -40.11 17.36
CA THR A 318 4.76 -40.48 16.03
C THR A 318 6.16 -39.94 15.75
N LYS A 319 6.58 -38.90 16.49
CA LYS A 319 7.78 -38.08 16.25
C LYS A 319 7.76 -37.23 14.98
N ASP A 320 6.68 -37.22 14.21
CA ASP A 320 6.52 -36.30 13.09
C ASP A 320 6.70 -34.84 13.52
N TYR A 321 7.33 -34.02 12.68
CA TYR A 321 7.46 -32.60 12.89
C TYR A 321 6.13 -31.87 12.67
N ILE A 322 5.94 -30.79 13.43
CA ILE A 322 4.73 -29.97 13.48
C ILE A 322 5.14 -28.53 13.22
N MET A 323 4.43 -27.85 12.32
CA MET A 323 4.52 -26.39 12.17
C MET A 323 3.51 -25.71 13.07
N VAL A 324 3.95 -24.68 13.78
CA VAL A 324 3.15 -23.93 14.77
C VAL A 324 2.83 -22.57 14.18
N LEU A 325 1.60 -22.42 13.69
CA LEU A 325 1.13 -21.31 12.85
C LEU A 325 0.13 -20.42 13.59
N GLN A 326 -0.08 -19.21 13.07
CA GLN A 326 -1.20 -18.33 13.42
C GLN A 326 -2.57 -19.03 13.24
N ASP A 327 -3.58 -18.66 14.02
CA ASP A 327 -4.96 -19.15 13.88
C ASP A 327 -5.61 -18.60 12.60
N GLY A 328 -5.37 -19.32 11.50
CA GLY A 328 -5.77 -18.96 10.14
C GLY A 328 -6.44 -20.09 9.36
N TYR A 329 -6.96 -21.11 10.03
CA TYR A 329 -7.64 -22.25 9.40
C TYR A 329 -9.12 -22.33 9.79
N CYS A 330 -9.96 -22.62 8.80
CA CYS A 330 -11.41 -22.66 8.97
C CYS A 330 -11.85 -23.87 9.80
N LYS A 331 -12.52 -23.62 10.92
CA LYS A 331 -12.90 -24.65 11.90
C LYS A 331 -14.03 -25.60 11.44
N GLU A 332 -14.58 -25.39 10.25
CA GLU A 332 -15.62 -26.25 9.64
C GLU A 332 -15.09 -27.19 8.54
N CYS A 333 -14.08 -26.78 7.79
CA CYS A 333 -13.56 -27.53 6.63
C CYS A 333 -12.03 -27.80 6.70
N GLY A 334 -11.30 -27.07 7.54
CA GLY A 334 -9.86 -27.13 7.72
C GLY A 334 -9.02 -26.68 6.52
N GLU A 335 -9.61 -25.88 5.62
CA GLU A 335 -8.86 -25.09 4.65
C GLU A 335 -8.40 -23.77 5.27
N GLN A 336 -7.38 -23.14 4.70
CA GLN A 336 -6.89 -21.83 5.12
C GLN A 336 -7.94 -20.72 4.89
N TYR A 337 -7.91 -19.67 5.71
CA TYR A 337 -8.66 -18.44 5.49
C TYR A 337 -7.89 -17.50 4.56
N ILE A 338 -8.62 -16.80 3.69
CA ILE A 338 -8.23 -15.59 2.95
C ILE A 338 -8.96 -14.45 3.67
N ASP A 339 -8.28 -13.44 4.20
CA ASP A 339 -8.91 -12.30 4.93
C ASP A 339 -9.90 -12.68 6.06
N LYS A 340 -9.65 -13.78 6.78
CA LYS A 340 -10.58 -14.39 7.78
C LYS A 340 -11.91 -14.90 7.18
N TRP A 341 -12.02 -14.96 5.85
CA TRP A 341 -13.09 -15.50 5.01
C TRP A 341 -12.65 -16.84 4.38
N CYS A 342 -13.58 -17.78 4.17
CA CYS A 342 -13.25 -19.12 3.68
C CYS A 342 -13.93 -19.41 2.34
N LYS A 343 -13.18 -19.22 1.25
CA LYS A 343 -13.58 -19.51 -0.14
C LYS A 343 -14.28 -20.85 -0.27
N SER A 344 -13.68 -21.91 0.28
CA SER A 344 -14.22 -23.28 0.26
C SER A 344 -15.55 -23.43 1.00
N CYS A 345 -15.82 -22.65 2.05
CA CYS A 345 -17.13 -22.67 2.71
C CYS A 345 -18.18 -21.87 1.92
N GLN A 346 -17.82 -20.73 1.33
CA GLN A 346 -18.76 -19.95 0.51
C GLN A 346 -19.12 -20.65 -0.81
N ILE A 347 -18.15 -21.28 -1.47
CA ILE A 347 -18.40 -22.14 -2.63
C ILE A 347 -19.35 -23.30 -2.27
N ASN A 348 -19.22 -23.89 -1.07
CA ASN A 348 -20.12 -24.93 -0.59
C ASN A 348 -21.49 -24.40 -0.09
N TYR A 349 -21.59 -23.11 0.24
CA TYR A 349 -22.86 -22.43 0.49
C TYR A 349 -23.61 -22.22 -0.83
N PHE A 350 -22.99 -21.60 -1.84
CA PHE A 350 -23.60 -21.39 -3.16
C PHE A 350 -24.01 -22.71 -3.84
N LYS A 351 -23.17 -23.76 -3.78
CA LYS A 351 -23.53 -25.10 -4.31
C LYS A 351 -24.79 -25.73 -3.68
N ARG A 352 -25.26 -25.26 -2.52
CA ARG A 352 -26.53 -25.68 -1.91
C ARG A 352 -27.70 -24.82 -2.39
N ASP A 353 -27.44 -23.54 -2.62
CA ASP A 353 -28.45 -22.53 -2.96
C ASP A 353 -28.65 -22.31 -4.47
N PHE A 354 -27.87 -22.96 -5.35
CA PHE A 354 -28.05 -22.93 -6.82
C PHE A 354 -29.50 -23.18 -7.28
N ILE A 355 -30.26 -23.99 -6.54
CA ILE A 355 -31.70 -24.26 -6.80
C ILE A 355 -32.61 -23.02 -6.68
N ASN A 356 -32.14 -21.94 -6.04
CA ASN A 356 -32.87 -20.68 -5.88
C ASN A 356 -32.65 -19.71 -7.05
N TRP A 357 -31.64 -19.97 -7.89
CA TRP A 357 -31.22 -19.09 -8.99
C TRP A 357 -31.48 -19.68 -10.39
N THR A 358 -32.43 -20.61 -10.51
CA THR A 358 -32.76 -21.22 -11.80
C THR A 358 -33.62 -20.29 -12.66
N SER A 359 -33.13 -19.92 -13.84
CA SER A 359 -33.90 -19.30 -14.91
C SER A 359 -34.82 -20.28 -15.64
N GLY A 360 -34.53 -21.59 -15.54
CA GLY A 360 -35.16 -22.62 -16.37
C GLY A 360 -34.53 -22.74 -17.77
N ASN A 361 -33.40 -22.07 -17.99
CA ASN A 361 -32.54 -22.23 -19.17
C ASN A 361 -31.15 -22.72 -18.70
N GLU A 362 -30.85 -23.98 -18.97
CA GLU A 362 -29.63 -24.66 -18.53
C GLU A 362 -28.34 -23.90 -18.88
N ASN A 363 -28.27 -23.24 -20.04
CA ASN A 363 -27.09 -22.48 -20.45
C ASN A 363 -26.87 -21.23 -19.57
N ILE A 364 -27.96 -20.58 -19.14
CA ILE A 364 -27.89 -19.41 -18.24
C ILE A 364 -27.60 -19.87 -16.82
N ASP A 365 -28.24 -20.95 -16.37
CA ASP A 365 -28.11 -21.48 -15.02
C ASP A 365 -26.68 -22.00 -14.79
N ASN A 366 -26.09 -22.68 -15.77
CA ASN A 366 -24.68 -23.12 -15.73
C ASN A 366 -23.70 -21.93 -15.80
N PHE A 367 -24.00 -20.89 -16.58
CA PHE A 367 -23.17 -19.69 -16.68
C PHE A 367 -23.12 -18.91 -15.35
N ILE A 368 -24.28 -18.71 -14.70
CA ILE A 368 -24.38 -18.07 -13.39
C ILE A 368 -23.61 -18.88 -12.34
N GLN A 369 -23.82 -20.21 -12.29
CA GLN A 369 -23.07 -21.09 -11.38
C GLN A 369 -21.55 -20.99 -11.59
N ASN A 370 -21.08 -20.96 -12.84
CA ASN A 370 -19.64 -20.85 -13.13
C ASN A 370 -19.04 -19.52 -12.63
N ILE A 371 -19.78 -18.40 -12.71
CA ILE A 371 -19.33 -17.12 -12.11
C ILE A 371 -19.32 -17.22 -10.58
N GLN A 372 -20.39 -17.75 -9.97
CA GLN A 372 -20.49 -17.92 -8.52
C GLN A 372 -19.42 -18.85 -7.92
N LEU A 373 -18.80 -19.72 -8.73
CA LEU A 373 -17.68 -20.58 -8.33
C LEU A 373 -16.30 -19.92 -8.43
N LYS A 374 -16.17 -18.80 -9.16
CA LYS A 374 -14.89 -18.10 -9.36
C LYS A 374 -14.44 -17.25 -8.16
N ILE A 375 -15.37 -16.76 -7.34
CA ILE A 375 -15.15 -15.82 -6.21
C ILE A 375 -13.78 -15.96 -5.54
N SER A 376 -12.96 -14.90 -5.57
CA SER A 376 -11.64 -14.83 -4.92
C SER A 376 -11.74 -14.31 -3.50
N ASN A 377 -12.63 -13.37 -3.22
CA ASN A 377 -12.68 -12.58 -1.99
C ASN A 377 -14.11 -12.34 -1.48
N GLN A 378 -14.25 -11.52 -0.44
CA GLN A 378 -15.52 -11.23 0.25
C GLN A 378 -16.31 -10.02 -0.29
N SER A 379 -15.67 -9.17 -1.10
CA SER A 379 -16.24 -7.99 -1.75
C SER A 379 -16.82 -8.31 -3.15
N ASP A 380 -16.49 -9.48 -3.70
CA ASP A 380 -16.97 -9.96 -5.01
C ASP A 380 -18.50 -9.86 -5.18
N ILE A 381 -18.92 -9.31 -6.31
CA ILE A 381 -20.35 -9.18 -6.64
C ILE A 381 -20.90 -10.53 -7.10
N ILE A 382 -21.89 -11.03 -6.36
CA ILE A 382 -22.57 -12.28 -6.70
C ILE A 382 -23.57 -12.04 -7.82
N CYS A 383 -23.27 -12.55 -9.01
CA CYS A 383 -24.19 -12.61 -10.14
C CYS A 383 -25.34 -13.59 -9.82
N GLU A 384 -26.59 -13.13 -9.87
CA GLU A 384 -27.78 -13.93 -9.58
C GLU A 384 -28.73 -14.03 -10.80
N TRP A 385 -29.62 -15.03 -10.81
CA TRP A 385 -30.86 -14.93 -11.59
C TRP A 385 -31.90 -14.18 -10.77
N ILE A 386 -32.46 -13.11 -11.33
CA ILE A 386 -33.34 -12.20 -10.61
C ILE A 386 -34.76 -12.25 -11.22
N PRO A 387 -35.77 -12.79 -10.52
CA PRO A 387 -37.15 -12.80 -11.00
C PRO A 387 -37.67 -11.38 -11.30
N TYR A 388 -38.30 -11.18 -12.45
CA TYR A 388 -38.66 -9.83 -12.94
C TYR A 388 -39.63 -9.07 -12.02
N ASP A 389 -40.45 -9.78 -11.24
CA ASP A 389 -41.35 -9.19 -10.26
C ASP A 389 -40.62 -8.61 -9.03
N GLN A 390 -39.30 -8.80 -8.91
CA GLN A 390 -38.44 -8.11 -7.94
C GLN A 390 -38.22 -6.62 -8.26
N PHE A 391 -38.55 -6.17 -9.47
CA PHE A 391 -38.29 -4.79 -9.91
C PHE A 391 -39.49 -3.86 -9.72
N ASN A 392 -39.28 -2.81 -8.92
CA ASN A 392 -40.20 -1.69 -8.72
C ASN A 392 -39.79 -0.47 -9.58
N ASN A 393 -40.74 0.44 -9.79
CA ASN A 393 -40.50 1.79 -10.34
C ASN A 393 -39.74 1.84 -11.69
N ILE A 394 -39.90 0.81 -12.52
CA ILE A 394 -39.23 0.66 -13.81
C ILE A 394 -39.58 1.85 -14.73
N ARG A 395 -38.57 2.58 -15.22
CA ARG A 395 -38.70 3.70 -16.15
C ARG A 395 -37.66 3.65 -17.26
N GLU A 396 -38.09 3.78 -18.51
CA GLU A 396 -37.20 3.92 -19.68
C GLU A 396 -36.35 5.21 -19.54
N ILE A 397 -35.04 5.13 -19.80
CA ILE A 397 -34.12 6.28 -19.84
C ILE A 397 -33.76 6.62 -21.29
N CYS A 398 -33.36 5.59 -22.03
CA CYS A 398 -32.85 5.70 -23.40
C CYS A 398 -33.17 4.42 -24.17
N ARG A 399 -33.37 4.59 -25.47
CA ARG A 399 -33.83 3.57 -26.38
C ARG A 399 -33.11 3.68 -27.72
N SER A 400 -32.43 2.61 -28.07
CA SER A 400 -31.78 2.36 -29.35
C SER A 400 -32.58 1.32 -30.15
N ASP A 401 -32.23 1.10 -31.42
CA ASP A 401 -32.85 0.08 -32.28
C ASP A 401 -32.65 -1.36 -31.76
N LEU A 402 -31.64 -1.59 -30.89
CA LEU A 402 -31.26 -2.91 -30.38
C LEU A 402 -31.28 -3.04 -28.85
N ILE A 403 -31.22 -1.93 -28.11
CA ILE A 403 -31.04 -1.89 -26.64
C ILE A 403 -32.03 -0.89 -26.05
N THR A 404 -32.60 -1.19 -24.89
CA THR A 404 -33.40 -0.23 -24.11
C THR A 404 -32.97 -0.27 -22.64
N ILE A 405 -32.56 0.88 -22.10
CA ILE A 405 -32.05 1.00 -20.73
C ILE A 405 -33.14 1.60 -19.86
N HIS A 406 -33.42 0.96 -18.73
CA HIS A 406 -34.37 1.43 -17.73
C HIS A 406 -33.67 1.62 -16.38
N LYS A 407 -34.11 2.56 -15.54
CA LYS A 407 -33.82 2.52 -14.10
C LYS A 407 -34.94 1.79 -13.37
N ALA A 408 -34.60 1.02 -12.35
CA ALA A 408 -35.55 0.33 -11.47
C ALA A 408 -35.03 0.32 -10.01
N ILE A 409 -35.88 -0.12 -9.09
CA ILE A 409 -35.51 -0.47 -7.72
C ILE A 409 -35.65 -1.98 -7.56
N TRP A 410 -34.58 -2.67 -7.16
CA TRP A 410 -34.62 -4.09 -6.81
C TRP A 410 -35.01 -4.22 -5.33
N LYS A 411 -36.19 -4.81 -5.06
CA LYS A 411 -36.74 -4.99 -3.70
C LYS A 411 -35.77 -5.76 -2.80
N ASP A 412 -35.50 -7.02 -3.13
CA ASP A 412 -34.66 -7.88 -2.30
C ASP A 412 -33.22 -7.36 -2.24
N GLY A 413 -32.66 -6.95 -3.39
CA GLY A 413 -31.34 -6.33 -3.49
C GLY A 413 -30.16 -7.32 -3.62
N PRO A 414 -28.97 -6.86 -4.03
CA PRO A 414 -27.79 -7.71 -4.23
C PRO A 414 -27.29 -8.33 -2.92
N LEU A 415 -26.77 -9.56 -3.02
CA LEU A 415 -26.02 -10.18 -1.93
C LEU A 415 -24.64 -9.55 -1.78
N HIS A 416 -24.26 -9.27 -0.53
CA HIS A 416 -22.90 -8.92 -0.11
C HIS A 416 -22.54 -9.68 1.17
N TYR A 417 -21.25 -9.91 1.42
CA TYR A 417 -20.80 -10.64 2.60
C TYR A 417 -20.59 -9.69 3.79
N ASN A 418 -21.32 -9.91 4.88
CA ASN A 418 -21.14 -9.13 6.09
C ASN A 418 -19.96 -9.68 6.92
N LYS A 419 -18.85 -8.93 6.96
CA LYS A 419 -17.62 -9.31 7.71
C LYS A 419 -17.89 -9.63 9.19
N ASN A 420 -18.80 -8.88 9.83
CA ASN A 420 -19.12 -8.98 11.26
C ASN A 420 -20.03 -10.17 11.59
N GLU A 421 -21.08 -10.39 10.80
CA GLU A 421 -22.03 -11.51 10.98
C GLU A 421 -21.57 -12.82 10.30
N LYS A 422 -20.50 -12.77 9.51
CA LYS A 422 -19.90 -13.88 8.75
C LYS A 422 -20.88 -14.63 7.84
N LYS A 423 -21.77 -13.90 7.18
CA LYS A 423 -22.82 -14.44 6.32
C LYS A 423 -23.16 -13.48 5.18
N TRP A 424 -23.74 -14.01 4.11
CA TRP A 424 -24.33 -13.20 3.04
C TRP A 424 -25.64 -12.54 3.51
N ILE A 425 -25.80 -11.26 3.23
CA ILE A 425 -27.02 -10.47 3.46
C ILE A 425 -27.35 -9.67 2.21
N ARG A 426 -28.59 -9.17 2.08
CA ARG A 426 -29.01 -8.36 0.92
C ARG A 426 -29.08 -6.88 1.23
N GLU A 427 -28.72 -6.06 0.24
CA GLU A 427 -28.89 -4.60 0.28
C GLU A 427 -30.22 -4.19 -0.39
N SER A 428 -31.33 -4.32 0.36
CA SER A 428 -32.69 -4.14 -0.16
C SER A 428 -33.02 -2.72 -0.64
N ASP A 429 -33.97 -2.62 -1.57
CA ASP A 429 -34.37 -1.40 -2.30
C ASP A 429 -33.22 -0.71 -3.08
N LYS A 430 -32.25 -1.49 -3.58
CA LYS A 430 -31.13 -1.00 -4.42
C LYS A 430 -31.63 -0.34 -5.71
N ASN A 431 -31.11 0.85 -6.01
CA ASN A 431 -31.28 1.47 -7.34
C ASN A 431 -30.38 0.77 -8.36
N ILE A 432 -30.95 0.36 -9.49
CA ILE A 432 -30.29 -0.45 -10.52
C ILE A 432 -30.65 0.02 -11.93
N ALA A 433 -29.80 -0.32 -12.90
CA ALA A 433 -30.12 -0.23 -14.32
C ALA A 433 -30.50 -1.60 -14.90
N LEU A 434 -31.43 -1.61 -15.84
CA LEU A 434 -31.91 -2.78 -16.57
C LEU A 434 -31.63 -2.58 -18.06
N LYS A 435 -30.61 -3.28 -18.58
CA LYS A 435 -30.20 -3.25 -19.99
C LYS A 435 -30.93 -4.36 -20.75
N CYS A 436 -32.04 -4.02 -21.40
CA CYS A 436 -32.88 -4.96 -22.15
C CYS A 436 -32.32 -5.14 -23.58
N LEU A 437 -32.07 -6.39 -23.98
CA LEU A 437 -31.53 -6.74 -25.30
C LEU A 437 -32.63 -7.29 -26.21
N TYR A 438 -32.97 -6.58 -27.28
CA TYR A 438 -34.13 -6.93 -28.13
C TYR A 438 -33.91 -8.20 -28.96
N ASN A 439 -34.91 -9.07 -29.04
CA ASN A 439 -34.89 -10.42 -29.64
C ASN A 439 -33.89 -11.40 -29.01
N SER A 440 -33.35 -11.11 -27.81
CA SER A 440 -32.30 -11.92 -27.15
C SER A 440 -32.73 -13.36 -26.83
N GLN A 441 -34.04 -13.63 -26.71
CA GLN A 441 -34.61 -14.98 -26.61
C GLN A 441 -34.15 -15.92 -27.74
N ASN A 442 -33.78 -15.39 -28.91
CA ASN A 442 -33.31 -16.16 -30.07
C ASN A 442 -31.78 -16.35 -30.10
N ASN A 443 -31.01 -15.73 -29.20
CA ASN A 443 -29.56 -15.85 -29.14
C ASN A 443 -29.02 -15.63 -27.72
N VAL A 444 -29.19 -16.66 -26.88
CA VAL A 444 -28.67 -16.71 -25.50
C VAL A 444 -27.16 -16.56 -25.48
N ASN A 445 -26.43 -17.15 -26.43
CA ASN A 445 -24.97 -17.07 -26.48
C ASN A 445 -24.47 -15.62 -26.61
N LYS A 446 -25.18 -14.76 -27.36
CA LYS A 446 -24.87 -13.33 -27.43
C LYS A 446 -25.02 -12.65 -26.06
N LEU A 447 -26.12 -12.89 -25.35
CA LEU A 447 -26.33 -12.39 -23.98
C LEU A 447 -25.17 -12.81 -23.08
N LEU A 448 -24.81 -14.10 -23.08
CA LEU A 448 -23.74 -14.62 -22.23
C LEU A 448 -22.36 -14.05 -22.59
N SER A 449 -22.06 -13.84 -23.88
CA SER A 449 -20.83 -13.14 -24.28
C SER A 449 -20.81 -11.66 -23.88
N GLU A 450 -21.97 -10.99 -23.92
CA GLU A 450 -22.08 -9.59 -23.50
C GLU A 450 -21.93 -9.45 -21.98
N VAL A 451 -22.51 -10.37 -21.19
CA VAL A 451 -22.32 -10.41 -19.73
C VAL A 451 -20.88 -10.78 -19.36
N LYS A 452 -20.26 -11.77 -20.04
CA LYS A 452 -18.87 -12.20 -19.76
C LYS A 452 -17.86 -11.07 -19.92
N ALA A 453 -18.05 -10.18 -20.89
CA ALA A 453 -17.15 -9.05 -21.14
C ALA A 453 -17.00 -8.09 -19.93
N TYR A 454 -18.01 -8.00 -19.05
CA TYR A 454 -17.91 -7.20 -17.82
C TYR A 454 -17.09 -7.88 -16.70
N PHE A 455 -16.79 -9.18 -16.82
CA PHE A 455 -15.88 -9.89 -15.92
C PHE A 455 -14.47 -9.95 -16.54
N ASP A 456 -14.36 -10.28 -17.82
CA ASP A 456 -13.08 -10.36 -18.54
C ASP A 456 -12.30 -9.02 -18.58
N ASN A 457 -12.99 -7.88 -18.45
CA ASN A 457 -12.37 -6.55 -18.39
C ASN A 457 -11.75 -6.20 -17.02
N ASN A 458 -11.99 -7.00 -15.97
CA ASN A 458 -11.52 -6.73 -14.61
C ASN A 458 -10.28 -7.55 -14.22
N ASP A 459 -10.01 -8.63 -14.95
CA ASP A 459 -8.85 -9.52 -14.71
C ASP A 459 -7.56 -8.86 -15.24
N VAL A 460 -6.90 -8.03 -14.41
CA VAL A 460 -5.49 -7.66 -14.64
C VAL A 460 -4.66 -8.94 -14.61
N VAL A 461 -3.79 -9.12 -15.61
CA VAL A 461 -3.19 -10.42 -15.93
C VAL A 461 -2.16 -10.86 -14.89
N ASP A 462 -2.57 -11.74 -13.98
CA ASP A 462 -1.67 -12.59 -13.22
C ASP A 462 -1.51 -13.95 -13.93
N ASN A 463 -0.36 -14.14 -14.59
CA ASN A 463 -0.13 -15.26 -15.52
C ASN A 463 0.23 -16.56 -14.76
N ASN A 464 -0.74 -17.33 -14.27
CA ASN A 464 -0.48 -18.72 -13.82
C ASN A 464 -1.61 -19.76 -14.01
N ASP A 465 -2.86 -19.40 -14.34
CA ASP A 465 -3.98 -20.36 -14.50
C ASP A 465 -4.56 -20.37 -15.94
N VAL A 466 -3.79 -20.82 -16.94
CA VAL A 466 -4.24 -20.93 -18.35
C VAL A 466 -4.10 -22.35 -18.89
N GLU A 467 -4.75 -23.33 -18.23
CA GLU A 467 -5.06 -24.62 -18.88
C GLU A 467 -6.35 -25.27 -18.31
N MET A 468 -7.50 -24.99 -18.94
CA MET A 468 -8.67 -25.90 -19.13
C MET A 468 -9.95 -25.16 -19.58
N LEU A 469 -10.04 -24.68 -20.83
CA LEU A 469 -11.33 -24.30 -21.46
C LEU A 469 -11.42 -24.59 -22.98
N THR A 470 -10.74 -25.63 -23.47
CA THR A 470 -10.76 -26.07 -24.87
C THR A 470 -11.31 -27.50 -25.03
N ASN A 471 -12.56 -27.73 -24.61
CA ASN A 471 -13.30 -28.97 -24.93
C ASN A 471 -14.83 -28.77 -24.89
N ILE A 472 -15.35 -27.98 -25.85
CA ILE A 472 -16.76 -28.06 -26.27
C ILE A 472 -16.80 -28.09 -27.79
N ASP A 473 -16.71 -29.30 -28.37
CA ASP A 473 -17.42 -29.69 -29.59
C ASP A 473 -17.28 -31.21 -29.84
N ASN A 474 -18.22 -31.79 -30.60
CA ASN A 474 -18.25 -33.16 -31.15
C ASN A 474 -18.49 -34.35 -30.17
N ILE A 475 -19.75 -34.66 -29.85
CA ILE A 475 -20.21 -36.05 -29.57
C ILE A 475 -21.50 -36.38 -30.33
N SER A 476 -21.35 -36.68 -31.62
CA SER A 476 -22.29 -37.42 -32.51
C SER A 476 -21.57 -37.63 -33.85
N ASP A 477 -21.50 -38.80 -34.50
CA ASP A 477 -22.22 -40.08 -34.31
C ASP A 477 -21.27 -41.31 -34.37
N SER A 478 -21.78 -42.48 -34.00
CA SER A 478 -21.05 -43.76 -33.98
C SER A 478 -21.14 -44.57 -35.28
N VAL A 479 -20.01 -45.01 -35.84
CA VAL A 479 -19.92 -46.17 -36.76
C VAL A 479 -18.61 -46.93 -36.50
N ASN A 480 -18.69 -48.26 -36.33
CA ASN A 480 -17.52 -49.15 -36.26
C ASN A 480 -17.10 -49.61 -37.67
N VAL A 481 -15.78 -49.73 -37.92
CA VAL A 481 -15.16 -50.83 -38.69
C VAL A 481 -13.79 -51.14 -38.07
N ASP A 482 -13.37 -52.40 -38.14
CA ASP A 482 -12.22 -52.98 -37.41
C ASP A 482 -10.87 -52.96 -38.19
N ASP A 483 -9.80 -53.35 -37.48
CA ASP A 483 -8.51 -53.91 -37.92
C ASP A 483 -7.66 -53.23 -39.03
N ALA A 484 -6.46 -52.75 -38.65
CA ALA A 484 -5.17 -53.38 -39.01
C ALA A 484 -3.92 -52.59 -38.53
N ASP A 485 -2.86 -53.29 -38.10
CA ASP A 485 -1.50 -52.74 -37.98
C ASP A 485 -0.84 -52.52 -39.35
N VAL A 486 0.15 -51.61 -39.44
CA VAL A 486 1.43 -51.79 -40.16
C VAL A 486 2.36 -50.57 -39.96
N ASP A 487 3.54 -50.80 -39.38
CA ASP A 487 4.70 -49.90 -39.49
C ASP A 487 5.34 -50.02 -40.89
N ILE A 488 5.87 -48.90 -41.44
CA ILE A 488 7.02 -48.90 -42.36
C ILE A 488 7.57 -47.47 -42.48
N ASN A 489 8.87 -47.29 -42.19
CA ASN A 489 9.68 -46.16 -42.67
C ASN A 489 10.25 -46.54 -44.05
N ILE A 490 10.44 -45.55 -44.93
CA ILE A 490 11.48 -45.52 -45.97
C ILE A 490 11.66 -44.06 -46.44
N ASP A 491 12.89 -43.73 -46.81
CA ASP A 491 13.41 -42.38 -46.98
C ASP A 491 13.45 -41.92 -48.47
N ASP A 492 14.18 -40.81 -48.69
CA ASP A 492 14.85 -40.36 -49.93
C ASP A 492 14.09 -39.54 -51.01
N ASP A 493 14.66 -38.34 -51.27
CA ASP A 493 14.94 -37.69 -52.58
C ASP A 493 13.77 -37.16 -53.47
N ASP A 494 13.86 -36.02 -54.20
CA ASP A 494 14.93 -35.00 -54.38
C ASP A 494 14.36 -33.64 -54.90
N ASP A 495 15.20 -32.80 -55.52
CA ASP A 495 14.94 -31.63 -56.41
C ASP A 495 14.87 -30.22 -55.79
N ILE A 496 16.02 -29.80 -55.24
CA ILE A 496 16.89 -28.74 -55.83
C ILE A 496 16.19 -27.58 -56.60
N TYR A 497 16.44 -26.34 -56.17
CA TYR A 497 17.11 -25.33 -57.02
C TYR A 497 17.90 -24.34 -56.16
N ALA A 498 19.16 -24.12 -56.52
CA ALA A 498 20.05 -23.13 -55.94
C ALA A 498 20.23 -21.92 -56.88
N ASP A 499 20.89 -20.89 -56.35
CA ASP A 499 21.86 -19.97 -56.97
C ASP A 499 22.07 -18.87 -55.88
N ASP A 500 23.21 -18.80 -55.19
CA ASP A 500 24.53 -18.31 -55.65
C ASP A 500 24.52 -16.74 -55.69
N ASP A 501 25.50 -15.99 -55.16
CA ASP A 501 26.80 -16.40 -54.59
C ASP A 501 27.50 -15.26 -53.80
N ASP A 502 28.55 -15.59 -53.04
CA ASP A 502 29.83 -14.81 -52.87
C ASP A 502 29.93 -13.35 -52.32
N ASN A 503 30.99 -12.92 -51.62
CA ASN A 503 32.12 -13.64 -50.96
C ASN A 503 32.97 -12.75 -49.99
N ILE A 504 33.77 -13.39 -49.10
CA ILE A 504 35.22 -13.21 -48.76
C ILE A 504 35.84 -11.77 -48.61
N ASN A 505 36.81 -11.44 -47.73
CA ASN A 505 37.73 -12.12 -46.77
C ASN A 505 37.98 -11.15 -45.55
N ALA A 506 38.59 -11.47 -44.39
CA ALA A 506 39.94 -12.00 -44.08
C ALA A 506 41.10 -11.06 -44.55
N ASP A 507 42.23 -10.81 -43.88
CA ASP A 507 42.89 -11.25 -42.61
C ASP A 507 43.55 -9.97 -41.97
N ASP A 508 44.37 -9.85 -40.90
CA ASP A 508 45.03 -10.73 -39.88
C ASP A 508 45.53 -9.84 -38.68
N ASP A 509 46.43 -10.35 -37.81
CA ASP A 509 47.46 -9.66 -36.97
C ASP A 509 47.13 -8.90 -35.62
N ASP A 510 47.22 -9.65 -34.51
CA ASP A 510 48.24 -9.58 -33.41
C ASP A 510 48.47 -8.38 -32.41
N ILE A 511 49.03 -8.76 -31.22
CA ILE A 511 49.88 -8.02 -30.23
C ILE A 511 49.32 -7.30 -28.95
N ASP A 512 49.72 -7.88 -27.80
CA ASP A 512 50.15 -7.38 -26.47
C ASP A 512 49.30 -6.50 -25.49
N ASP A 513 48.84 -7.19 -24.42
CA ASP A 513 49.27 -7.05 -23.00
C ASP A 513 48.70 -5.94 -22.06
N ILE A 514 48.87 -6.20 -20.74
CA ILE A 514 48.65 -5.40 -19.53
C ILE A 514 47.23 -5.45 -18.92
N GLY A 515 47.17 -5.67 -17.59
CA GLY A 515 45.95 -5.68 -16.75
C GLY A 515 45.37 -4.28 -16.47
N VAL A 516 44.37 -4.13 -15.60
CA VAL A 516 44.22 -4.71 -14.25
C VAL A 516 42.75 -4.96 -13.87
N ASP A 517 42.52 -5.45 -12.65
CA ASP A 517 41.21 -5.64 -12.01
C ASP A 517 40.40 -4.33 -11.91
N ASP A 518 39.07 -4.43 -11.97
CA ASP A 518 38.12 -3.59 -11.23
C ASP A 518 36.76 -4.31 -11.17
N ASP A 519 36.21 -4.48 -9.96
CA ASP A 519 34.90 -5.12 -9.73
C ASP A 519 33.76 -4.11 -9.94
N ILE A 520 32.77 -4.44 -10.79
CA ILE A 520 31.47 -3.76 -10.84
C ILE A 520 30.36 -4.78 -11.12
N ASP A 521 29.82 -5.39 -10.04
CA ASP A 521 28.44 -5.88 -10.06
C ASP A 521 27.49 -4.68 -9.87
N VAL A 522 26.38 -4.66 -10.62
CA VAL A 522 25.41 -3.55 -10.63
C VAL A 522 24.08 -4.01 -10.04
N ASP A 523 23.95 -3.91 -8.71
CA ASP A 523 22.69 -4.09 -8.01
C ASP A 523 21.91 -2.74 -7.97
N ASP A 524 21.16 -2.46 -9.04
CA ASP A 524 20.18 -1.36 -9.09
C ASP A 524 18.85 -1.76 -8.41
N ASP A 525 18.81 -1.76 -7.07
CA ASP A 525 17.56 -1.89 -6.28
C ASP A 525 17.19 -0.54 -5.65
N ILE A 526 16.18 0.13 -6.21
CA ILE A 526 15.61 1.39 -5.70
C ILE A 526 14.38 1.07 -4.84
N ASN A 527 14.57 0.95 -3.52
CA ASN A 527 13.47 0.98 -2.57
C ASN A 527 12.98 2.42 -2.36
N ILE A 528 11.67 2.62 -2.44
CA ILE A 528 10.98 3.84 -2.02
C ILE A 528 10.11 3.46 -0.82
N ASP A 529 10.62 3.69 0.38
CA ASP A 529 9.91 3.43 1.63
C ASP A 529 9.16 4.71 2.05
N ASP A 530 7.87 4.81 1.72
CA ASP A 530 6.97 5.91 2.15
C ASP A 530 6.22 5.56 3.45
N ASP A 531 6.83 5.85 4.61
CA ASP A 531 6.16 5.74 5.93
C ASP A 531 5.05 6.79 6.08
N ILE A 532 3.81 6.34 6.37
CA ILE A 532 2.67 7.21 6.72
C ILE A 532 2.14 6.85 8.11
N ASP A 533 2.18 7.80 9.04
CA ASP A 533 1.53 7.69 10.36
C ASP A 533 0.00 7.53 10.23
N VAL A 534 -0.57 6.57 10.94
CA VAL A 534 -2.03 6.32 10.98
C VAL A 534 -2.52 6.32 12.43
N ASP A 535 -3.43 7.23 12.78
CA ASP A 535 -4.08 7.33 14.10
C ASP A 535 -5.61 7.45 13.95
N ASP A 536 -6.33 6.53 14.58
CA ASP A 536 -7.74 6.48 14.99
C ASP A 536 -8.92 6.76 14.01
N ASP A 537 -9.75 5.70 13.85
CA ASP A 537 -11.22 5.70 13.73
C ASP A 537 -11.91 6.51 12.61
N ILE A 538 -11.72 6.09 11.35
CA ILE A 538 -12.75 6.23 10.29
C ILE A 538 -12.89 4.91 9.51
N ASP A 539 -14.02 4.21 9.67
CA ASP A 539 -14.46 3.12 8.78
C ASP A 539 -14.88 3.70 7.40
N ILE A 540 -13.93 3.88 6.49
CA ILE A 540 -14.18 4.01 5.03
C ILE A 540 -13.35 2.94 4.32
N ASP A 541 -13.94 1.76 4.22
CA ASP A 541 -13.41 0.57 3.55
C ASP A 541 -13.86 0.58 2.07
N ASP A 542 -13.53 1.68 1.37
CA ASP A 542 -13.82 1.95 -0.05
C ASP A 542 -12.64 2.78 -0.63
N ASN A 543 -11.52 2.12 -0.96
CA ASN A 543 -10.34 2.74 -1.57
C ASN A 543 -9.73 1.89 -2.70
N ASP A 544 -10.61 1.25 -3.49
CA ASP A 544 -10.24 0.57 -4.75
C ASP A 544 -9.72 1.62 -5.75
N ASN A 545 -8.42 1.61 -6.01
CA ASN A 545 -7.80 2.54 -6.96
C ASN A 545 -8.20 2.20 -8.41
N ASN A 546 -9.18 2.95 -8.92
CA ASN A 546 -9.31 3.34 -10.33
C ASN A 546 -9.30 2.20 -11.37
N THR A 547 -10.33 1.34 -11.33
CA THR A 547 -10.94 0.84 -12.57
C THR A 547 -12.44 1.18 -12.57
N ASN A 548 -12.89 1.90 -13.60
CA ASN A 548 -14.28 2.37 -13.70
C ASN A 548 -15.20 1.24 -14.24
N SER A 549 -15.19 0.09 -13.56
CA SER A 549 -15.83 -1.15 -13.99
C SER A 549 -17.28 -1.25 -13.51
N ILE A 550 -18.21 -1.48 -14.45
CA ILE A 550 -19.65 -1.48 -14.16
C ILE A 550 -20.06 -2.78 -13.47
N LYS A 551 -20.43 -2.70 -12.19
CA LYS A 551 -20.79 -3.87 -11.38
C LYS A 551 -22.07 -4.55 -11.92
N ILE A 552 -21.95 -5.83 -12.32
CA ILE A 552 -23.08 -6.69 -12.74
C ILE A 552 -23.67 -7.40 -11.53
N TYR A 553 -24.98 -7.26 -11.33
CA TYR A 553 -25.71 -7.96 -10.28
C TYR A 553 -26.40 -9.25 -10.75
N GLY A 554 -26.70 -9.40 -12.04
CA GLY A 554 -27.39 -10.59 -12.51
C GLY A 554 -28.03 -10.52 -13.88
N ILE A 555 -28.83 -11.56 -14.16
CA ILE A 555 -29.62 -11.71 -15.38
C ILE A 555 -31.10 -11.86 -14.98
N SER A 556 -32.00 -11.29 -15.79
CA SER A 556 -33.45 -11.46 -15.69
C SER A 556 -34.07 -11.67 -17.08
N GLN A 557 -35.39 -11.88 -17.14
CA GLN A 557 -36.16 -11.95 -18.39
C GLN A 557 -37.49 -11.20 -18.25
N ASN A 558 -37.81 -10.37 -19.25
CA ASN A 558 -39.11 -9.72 -19.36
C ASN A 558 -40.22 -10.79 -19.53
N PRO A 559 -41.20 -10.92 -18.62
CA PRO A 559 -42.20 -11.98 -18.68
C PRO A 559 -43.12 -11.86 -19.90
N ASN A 560 -43.25 -10.67 -20.50
CA ASN A 560 -44.12 -10.39 -21.63
C ASN A 560 -43.44 -10.58 -22.98
N THR A 561 -42.24 -10.02 -23.18
CA THR A 561 -41.52 -10.09 -24.46
C THR A 561 -40.60 -11.31 -24.58
N LYS A 562 -40.24 -11.91 -23.44
CA LYS A 562 -39.19 -12.94 -23.28
C LYS A 562 -37.76 -12.49 -23.57
N ASP A 563 -37.54 -11.19 -23.83
CA ASP A 563 -36.19 -10.65 -23.88
C ASP A 563 -35.49 -10.78 -22.53
N TYR A 564 -34.22 -11.19 -22.57
CA TYR A 564 -33.33 -11.17 -21.43
C TYR A 564 -32.84 -9.75 -21.12
N ILE A 565 -32.50 -9.54 -19.86
CA ILE A 565 -32.15 -8.26 -19.27
C ILE A 565 -30.89 -8.45 -18.43
N ILE A 566 -29.88 -7.63 -18.67
CA ILE A 566 -28.69 -7.56 -17.80
C ILE A 566 -28.99 -6.54 -16.69
N VAL A 567 -28.72 -6.93 -15.43
CA VAL A 567 -28.97 -6.13 -14.23
C VAL A 567 -27.66 -5.52 -13.75
N LEU A 568 -27.58 -4.19 -13.75
CA LEU A 568 -26.36 -3.40 -13.57
C LEU A 568 -26.50 -2.37 -12.45
N GLN A 569 -25.37 -1.88 -11.96
CA GLN A 569 -25.26 -0.66 -11.15
C GLN A 569 -25.91 0.56 -11.84
N ASP A 570 -26.44 1.52 -11.07
CA ASP A 570 -27.20 2.67 -11.61
C ASP A 570 -26.33 3.79 -12.24
N VAL A 571 -25.32 3.42 -13.03
CA VAL A 571 -24.30 4.30 -13.63
C VAL A 571 -24.78 5.14 -14.83
N TYR A 572 -26.05 5.05 -15.21
CA TYR A 572 -26.57 5.68 -16.44
C TYR A 572 -27.15 7.08 -16.21
N CYS A 573 -26.82 8.01 -17.08
CA CYS A 573 -27.25 9.40 -17.00
C CYS A 573 -28.77 9.57 -17.25
N LYS A 574 -29.45 10.31 -16.37
CA LYS A 574 -30.89 10.57 -16.46
C LYS A 574 -31.32 11.39 -17.68
N GLU A 575 -30.42 12.17 -18.27
CA GLU A 575 -30.69 13.19 -19.31
C GLU A 575 -30.25 12.77 -20.75
N CYS A 576 -29.68 11.59 -20.90
CA CYS A 576 -29.30 11.00 -22.19
C CYS A 576 -29.26 9.46 -22.20
N GLY A 577 -29.11 8.81 -21.05
CA GLY A 577 -28.93 7.36 -20.93
C GLY A 577 -27.57 6.82 -21.36
N GLU A 578 -26.61 7.68 -21.70
CA GLU A 578 -25.19 7.32 -21.73
C GLU A 578 -24.68 7.04 -20.31
N GLU A 579 -23.55 6.36 -20.20
CA GLU A 579 -22.88 6.11 -18.91
C GLU A 579 -22.32 7.43 -18.33
N TYR A 580 -22.33 7.55 -17.01
CA TYR A 580 -21.62 8.61 -16.31
C TYR A 580 -20.11 8.37 -16.43
N ALA A 581 -19.33 9.44 -16.62
CA ALA A 581 -17.87 9.32 -16.61
C ALA A 581 -17.33 9.36 -15.16
N ASP A 582 -17.97 10.16 -14.30
CA ASP A 582 -17.89 10.04 -12.84
C ASP A 582 -19.27 9.64 -12.29
N VAL A 583 -19.32 8.50 -11.61
CA VAL A 583 -20.54 7.86 -11.08
C VAL A 583 -21.00 8.49 -9.75
N ASP A 584 -20.12 9.12 -9.00
CA ASP A 584 -20.37 9.66 -7.67
C ASP A 584 -20.86 11.11 -7.73
N ASP A 585 -20.16 11.97 -8.46
CA ASP A 585 -20.65 13.29 -8.87
C ASP A 585 -21.82 13.20 -9.86
N LYS A 586 -22.02 12.05 -10.51
CA LYS A 586 -23.02 11.81 -11.57
C LYS A 586 -22.80 12.77 -12.74
N TRP A 587 -21.53 12.92 -13.09
CA TRP A 587 -21.05 13.80 -14.13
C TRP A 587 -21.10 13.08 -15.49
N CYS A 588 -21.84 13.64 -16.45
CA CYS A 588 -22.02 13.05 -17.77
C CYS A 588 -21.39 13.94 -18.84
N LYS A 589 -20.18 13.55 -19.29
CA LYS A 589 -19.43 14.18 -20.38
C LYS A 589 -20.30 14.52 -21.60
N SER A 590 -21.15 13.59 -22.04
CA SER A 590 -22.06 13.80 -23.17
C SER A 590 -23.13 14.88 -22.94
N CYS A 591 -23.58 15.08 -21.70
CA CYS A 591 -24.48 16.19 -21.35
C CYS A 591 -23.72 17.51 -21.22
N VAL A 592 -22.55 17.51 -20.58
CA VAL A 592 -21.71 18.72 -20.45
C VAL A 592 -21.27 19.24 -21.82
N ILE A 593 -20.78 18.38 -22.70
CA ILE A 593 -20.43 18.74 -24.10
C ILE A 593 -21.65 19.27 -24.87
N ARG A 594 -22.85 18.70 -24.65
CA ARG A 594 -24.10 19.20 -25.26
C ARG A 594 -24.44 20.60 -24.75
N ASP A 595 -24.32 20.83 -23.46
CA ASP A 595 -24.72 22.09 -22.83
C ASP A 595 -23.67 23.20 -23.06
N LEU A 596 -22.39 22.86 -23.17
CA LEU A 596 -21.34 23.76 -23.66
C LEU A 596 -21.61 24.19 -25.11
N ARG A 597 -21.88 23.24 -26.02
CA ARG A 597 -22.24 23.54 -27.43
C ARG A 597 -23.48 24.44 -27.55
N ASN A 598 -24.45 24.29 -26.64
CA ASN A 598 -25.63 25.16 -26.57
C ASN A 598 -25.29 26.59 -26.08
N ASN A 599 -24.19 26.77 -25.35
CA ASN A 599 -23.81 28.02 -24.66
C ASN A 599 -22.56 28.72 -25.22
N PHE A 600 -21.91 28.21 -26.27
CA PHE A 600 -20.70 28.81 -26.88
C PHE A 600 -20.82 30.33 -27.20
N ALA A 601 -22.03 30.83 -27.45
CA ALA A 601 -22.27 32.26 -27.67
C ALA A 601 -22.03 33.16 -26.44
N ASN A 602 -21.97 32.59 -25.23
CA ASN A 602 -21.80 33.32 -23.97
C ASN A 602 -20.34 33.76 -23.74
N TRP A 603 -19.37 33.01 -24.26
CA TRP A 603 -17.93 33.19 -24.02
C TRP A 603 -17.18 33.80 -25.22
N THR A 604 -17.82 34.72 -25.96
CA THR A 604 -17.19 35.38 -27.11
C THR A 604 -16.26 36.52 -26.69
N SER A 605 -15.05 36.50 -27.24
CA SER A 605 -14.07 37.60 -27.18
C SER A 605 -14.33 38.70 -28.21
N GLY A 606 -15.26 38.48 -29.15
CA GLY A 606 -15.44 39.29 -30.35
C GLY A 606 -14.39 39.01 -31.46
N ASN A 607 -13.43 38.11 -31.25
CA ASN A 607 -12.46 37.66 -32.25
C ASN A 607 -12.64 36.17 -32.53
N LYS A 608 -13.10 35.84 -33.74
CA LYS A 608 -13.40 34.46 -34.13
C LYS A 608 -12.24 33.48 -33.89
N HIS A 609 -10.99 33.86 -34.10
CA HIS A 609 -9.86 32.94 -33.90
C HIS A 609 -9.58 32.62 -32.42
N ILE A 610 -10.01 33.48 -31.50
CA ILE A 610 -9.94 33.23 -30.05
C ILE A 610 -11.20 32.45 -29.63
N ASP A 611 -12.37 32.78 -30.17
CA ASP A 611 -13.63 32.07 -29.90
C ASP A 611 -13.59 30.61 -30.40
N ASP A 612 -13.00 30.37 -31.57
CA ASP A 612 -12.76 29.02 -32.14
C ASP A 612 -11.84 28.21 -31.19
N LEU A 613 -10.79 28.84 -30.64
CA LEU A 613 -9.85 28.21 -29.70
C LEU A 613 -10.50 27.92 -28.34
N ILE A 614 -11.31 28.83 -27.81
CA ILE A 614 -12.07 28.61 -26.56
C ILE A 614 -12.97 27.39 -26.72
N GLN A 615 -13.72 27.31 -27.82
CA GLN A 615 -14.58 26.15 -28.12
C GLN A 615 -13.76 24.85 -28.25
N GLU A 616 -12.57 24.88 -28.86
CA GLU A 616 -11.68 23.72 -28.94
C GLU A 616 -11.22 23.26 -27.55
N MET A 617 -10.91 24.18 -26.64
CA MET A 617 -10.49 23.85 -25.27
C MET A 617 -11.67 23.37 -24.41
N GLN A 618 -12.85 23.99 -24.51
CA GLN A 618 -14.06 23.55 -23.82
C GLN A 618 -14.52 22.15 -24.23
N LEU A 619 -14.17 21.69 -25.44
CA LEU A 619 -14.50 20.34 -25.92
C LEU A 619 -13.48 19.26 -25.51
N LYS A 620 -12.42 19.62 -24.76
CA LYS A 620 -11.42 18.68 -24.20
C LYS A 620 -11.63 18.38 -22.71
N VAL A 621 -12.77 18.82 -22.16
CA VAL A 621 -13.17 18.51 -20.77
C VAL A 621 -13.50 17.03 -20.68
N ASP A 622 -12.72 16.33 -19.86
CA ASP A 622 -12.73 14.89 -19.69
C ASP A 622 -13.17 14.47 -18.28
N ASP A 623 -13.01 15.36 -17.28
CA ASP A 623 -13.24 15.15 -15.85
C ASP A 623 -14.30 16.11 -15.24
N SER A 624 -14.81 15.85 -14.03
CA SER A 624 -15.69 16.78 -13.29
C SER A 624 -14.92 17.95 -12.67
N TYR A 625 -13.64 17.75 -12.35
CA TYR A 625 -12.73 18.75 -11.75
C TYR A 625 -12.00 19.64 -12.78
N ASP A 626 -12.17 19.38 -14.08
CA ASP A 626 -11.54 20.13 -15.16
C ASP A 626 -11.91 21.62 -15.14
N LEU A 627 -10.88 22.48 -15.21
CA LEU A 627 -11.07 23.93 -15.29
C LEU A 627 -11.64 24.33 -16.66
N LEU A 628 -12.93 24.67 -16.69
CA LEU A 628 -13.59 25.12 -17.91
C LEU A 628 -12.91 26.36 -18.49
N PHE A 629 -12.38 26.25 -19.70
CA PHE A 629 -11.70 27.35 -20.38
C PHE A 629 -12.71 28.40 -20.86
N GLU A 630 -12.58 29.66 -20.44
CA GLU A 630 -13.54 30.72 -20.80
C GLU A 630 -12.89 32.09 -21.07
N TRP A 631 -13.66 32.95 -21.76
CA TRP A 631 -13.28 34.34 -21.96
C TRP A 631 -13.72 35.21 -20.77
N ILE A 632 -12.74 35.71 -20.01
CA ILE A 632 -12.95 36.65 -18.91
C ILE A 632 -12.82 38.10 -19.43
N PRO A 633 -13.89 38.92 -19.41
CA PRO A 633 -13.82 40.34 -19.74
C PRO A 633 -12.86 41.11 -18.82
N TYR A 634 -12.03 41.99 -19.41
CA TYR A 634 -10.97 42.69 -18.67
C TYR A 634 -11.48 43.54 -17.50
N ASP A 635 -12.71 44.03 -17.57
CA ASP A 635 -13.40 44.81 -16.54
C ASP A 635 -13.85 44.00 -15.31
N GLN A 636 -13.72 42.66 -15.34
CA GLN A 636 -13.86 41.81 -14.14
C GLN A 636 -12.59 41.74 -13.27
N PHE A 637 -11.46 42.29 -13.72
CA PHE A 637 -10.20 42.27 -12.97
C PHE A 637 -10.00 43.53 -12.12
N ASN A 638 -9.81 43.32 -10.82
CA ASN A 638 -9.49 44.34 -9.84
C ASN A 638 -8.02 44.28 -9.40
N ASP A 639 -7.56 45.37 -8.79
CA ASP A 639 -6.25 45.47 -8.11
C ASP A 639 -5.01 45.14 -8.99
N ILE A 640 -5.16 45.31 -10.32
CA ILE A 640 -4.19 44.94 -11.37
C ILE A 640 -2.84 45.64 -11.16
N LYS A 641 -1.78 44.84 -10.97
CA LYS A 641 -0.40 45.27 -10.72
C LYS A 641 0.56 44.58 -11.68
N GLU A 642 1.39 45.35 -12.36
CA GLU A 642 2.48 44.79 -13.18
C GLU A 642 3.55 44.15 -12.27
N ILE A 643 3.92 42.90 -12.55
CA ILE A 643 4.93 42.15 -11.80
C ILE A 643 6.18 41.81 -12.63
N GLY A 644 6.16 42.01 -13.95
CA GLY A 644 7.36 41.88 -14.79
C GLY A 644 7.12 42.11 -16.28
N LYS A 645 8.21 42.31 -17.03
CA LYS A 645 8.24 42.38 -18.50
C LYS A 645 9.39 41.54 -19.05
N GLY A 646 9.13 40.79 -20.12
CA GLY A 646 10.14 39.94 -20.76
C GLY A 646 9.66 39.33 -22.07
N GLY A 647 10.59 39.08 -22.99
CA GLY A 647 10.27 38.55 -24.32
C GLY A 647 9.27 39.43 -25.07
N PHE A 648 8.07 38.89 -25.33
CA PHE A 648 6.97 39.57 -26.02
C PHE A 648 5.79 39.91 -25.09
N ALA A 649 5.93 39.76 -23.76
CA ALA A 649 4.83 39.86 -22.80
C ALA A 649 5.09 40.83 -21.63
N THR A 650 4.00 41.29 -21.04
CA THR A 650 3.96 41.95 -19.72
C THR A 650 3.10 41.10 -18.80
N ILE A 651 3.59 40.80 -17.60
CA ILE A 651 2.91 39.94 -16.63
C ILE A 651 2.26 40.83 -15.57
N TYR A 652 0.99 40.59 -15.31
CA TYR A 652 0.20 41.29 -14.29
C TYR A 652 -0.32 40.28 -13.24
N SER A 653 -0.38 40.71 -11.99
CA SER A 653 -1.18 40.10 -10.94
C SER A 653 -2.49 40.88 -10.81
N ALA A 654 -3.63 40.19 -10.67
CA ALA A 654 -4.94 40.79 -10.51
C ALA A 654 -5.83 39.91 -9.62
N ILE A 655 -6.93 40.49 -9.14
CA ILE A 655 -8.01 39.78 -8.45
C ILE A 655 -9.18 39.65 -9.43
N TRP A 656 -9.61 38.45 -9.74
CA TRP A 656 -10.86 38.18 -10.45
C TRP A 656 -12.03 38.23 -9.44
N SER A 657 -13.24 38.59 -9.90
CA SER A 657 -14.26 39.22 -9.03
C SER A 657 -15.62 38.49 -8.94
N ASP A 658 -15.73 37.28 -9.49
CA ASP A 658 -16.93 36.42 -9.44
C ASP A 658 -16.92 35.46 -8.22
#